data_AF-A0A1L8RIE0-F1
#
_entry.id   AF-A0A1L8RIE0-F1
#
_cell.length_a   1.000
_cell.length_b   1.000
_cell.length_c   1.000
_cell.angle_alpha   90.00
_cell.angle_beta   90.00
_cell.angle_gamma   90.00
#
_symmetry.space_group_name_H-M   'P 1'
#
loop_
_entity.id
_entity.type
_entity.pdbx_description
1 polymer ?
#
loop_
_entity_poly.entity_id
_entity_poly.type
_entity_poly.pdbx_seq_one_letter_code
_entity_poly.pdbx_strand_id
1 'polypeptide(L)'
;MKGGDHLEIDQLYLTYEKTVFRFLLSLTGNPQLAEELTQETFYQAIRSISRFKGDSNVSTWLCQIAKNLWLQYLEKEKKHGTFLEMDLNEPDTKPTPDQQILQAENKIWLYRLIHQLKEVEKELVLLRINGDFSFKEIGAIFGKSENWARVTFYRVKQKIIERMSEDGAKMIVDKDSHSGNDGLINFNYGGTFNLEDGSSIEMNVKDASAGAVAVYLGSIGTNYPVFNMSGKSHMSVNFTSTGTGTNPVINAGSYAAFNIDSGSILDIQTTGYKGNIINLGTGNATTKTSFTVGEDAKLNVNAQGRTGTTTDVVNVGNYAAFQIKRLGTFKLSANTARYLFNVGSNSTFQFSDALLVDFGYTEQPAASSALINMSGSAGKFLVDIQRVKAWNRSGAVLDDDAPTYDWNPMFGMEIPYSGTTVNNATILGSSTTAGVSESFKQNFNTGPTTGFQRLLFEFIPDVKVKIDNQPVDNPNNANSKIISGQTNAGAFVRLSDTPVSGGYSSFPTSNNTIADPTVGGTQPNYTVKADSTGHFEFEVPTNENIPFVAGTTIHAYAFLNGKSDDTDPIGSADVPEEEWDKIVSDTTAPSATGVEGSFVVNTPLPEAKTFLKDITDTNPNTTITASYKDSEETLNGYLSTAGDYDITILLADEAGNTAEIKTKLHVFDSSGKIEGEDIELKTSEIDSMSREEFENQMKADIKATAYILIDNQYKNLDDKISYDFSKVNQAAGVYTVDLTVPKAESGGTELPTKVVTLTIKANGPTAPVDPDNPQEGTSSPEGTENEGTNAIGDLRMDYAPSGITFGIVPFSYTDTTYAATKPLNTNGTAMSKQWIQISDDRTALNGWTVKVSQTEAFTDSEGDKILGTTLKIPKGIINNSLAGTIDTEATDAKMTAQEVQLGVGGTATMFGAKDVGEDSSGKKISTYQWDPTNVTLTVPGGKAKTNSAYETELNWTLTTEPVQ
;
A
#
# COMPACT_ATOMS: atom_id res chain seq x y z
N MET A 1 94.39 5.98 24.59
CA MET A 1 95.22 7.20 24.57
C MET A 1 96.19 7.17 25.75
N LYS A 2 97.33 7.86 25.65
CA LYS A 2 98.19 8.26 26.77
C LYS A 2 98.50 9.74 26.55
N GLY A 3 98.17 10.59 27.52
CA GLY A 3 98.65 11.98 27.56
C GLY A 3 97.73 13.06 26.99
N GLY A 4 96.42 12.81 26.93
CA GLY A 4 95.37 13.80 26.63
C GLY A 4 94.04 13.53 27.35
N ASP A 5 94.05 12.64 28.36
CA ASP A 5 92.86 11.88 28.78
C ASP A 5 91.78 12.70 29.52
N HIS A 6 92.05 13.87 30.08
CA HIS A 6 91.02 14.60 30.84
C HIS A 6 89.98 15.29 29.95
N LEU A 7 90.38 15.90 28.82
CA LEU A 7 89.45 16.62 27.94
C LEU A 7 88.53 15.70 27.12
N GLU A 8 89.00 14.50 26.73
CA GLU A 8 88.17 13.52 26.00
C GLU A 8 87.21 12.77 26.94
N ILE A 9 87.59 12.54 28.20
CA ILE A 9 86.72 11.90 29.20
C ILE A 9 85.62 12.85 29.70
N ASP A 10 85.96 14.13 29.93
CA ASP A 10 84.97 15.13 30.33
C ASP A 10 83.95 15.35 29.20
N GLN A 11 84.39 15.36 27.93
CA GLN A 11 83.47 15.38 26.79
C GLN A 11 82.63 14.12 26.69
N LEU A 12 83.19 12.94 26.96
CA LEU A 12 82.45 11.68 26.98
C LEU A 12 81.34 11.71 28.06
N TYR A 13 81.68 12.18 29.25
CA TYR A 13 80.73 12.34 30.35
C TYR A 13 79.64 13.35 29.97
N LEU A 14 80.00 14.57 29.59
CA LEU A 14 79.04 15.63 29.25
C LEU A 14 78.14 15.26 28.06
N THR A 15 78.63 14.44 27.13
CA THR A 15 77.85 14.02 25.96
C THR A 15 76.86 12.90 26.29
N TYR A 16 77.22 11.94 27.15
CA TYR A 16 76.44 10.71 27.34
C TYR A 16 75.84 10.54 28.74
N GLU A 17 76.20 11.38 29.71
CA GLU A 17 75.68 11.34 31.09
C GLU A 17 74.15 11.27 31.10
N LYS A 18 73.50 12.24 30.44
CA LYS A 18 72.03 12.31 30.38
C LYS A 18 71.41 11.07 29.76
N THR A 19 72.06 10.47 28.77
CA THR A 19 71.59 9.25 28.10
C THR A 19 71.69 8.03 29.02
N VAL A 20 72.83 7.86 29.70
CA VAL A 20 73.07 6.77 30.66
C VAL A 20 72.18 6.93 31.90
N PHE A 21 72.02 8.14 32.39
CA PHE A 21 71.12 8.48 33.49
C PHE A 21 69.66 8.16 33.15
N ARG A 22 69.16 8.59 31.99
CA ARG A 22 67.80 8.25 31.55
C ARG A 22 67.63 6.75 31.32
N PHE A 23 68.65 6.08 30.80
CA PHE A 23 68.67 4.62 30.65
C PHE A 23 68.52 3.93 32.01
N LEU A 24 69.34 4.29 33.00
CA LEU A 24 69.27 3.72 34.35
C LEU A 24 68.00 4.10 35.08
N LEU A 25 67.53 5.34 34.94
CA LEU A 25 66.25 5.79 35.49
C LEU A 25 65.08 4.96 34.93
N SER A 26 65.13 4.57 33.66
CA SER A 26 64.13 3.69 33.06
C SER A 26 64.15 2.25 33.60
N LEU A 27 65.28 1.81 34.16
CA LEU A 27 65.46 0.47 34.73
C LEU A 27 65.23 0.44 36.25
N THR A 28 65.66 1.47 36.98
CA THR A 28 65.56 1.53 38.44
C THR A 28 64.27 2.18 38.93
N GLY A 29 63.66 3.05 38.13
CA GLY A 29 62.57 3.94 38.54
C GLY A 29 62.99 5.02 39.55
N ASN A 30 64.14 4.89 40.22
CA ASN A 30 64.58 5.73 41.33
C ASN A 30 65.64 6.73 40.84
N PRO A 31 65.38 8.06 40.91
CA PRO A 31 66.34 9.08 40.49
C PRO A 31 67.68 9.03 41.22
N GLN A 32 67.69 8.84 42.54
CA GLN A 32 68.92 8.80 43.33
C GLN A 32 69.76 7.57 42.99
N LEU A 33 69.14 6.39 42.93
CA LEU A 33 69.85 5.17 42.54
C LEU A 33 70.31 5.23 41.07
N ALA A 34 69.52 5.84 40.18
CA ALA A 34 69.92 6.04 38.80
C ALA A 34 71.14 6.97 38.70
N GLU A 35 71.21 8.02 39.52
CA GLU A 35 72.35 8.94 39.58
C GLU A 35 73.60 8.22 40.09
N GLU A 36 73.49 7.47 41.20
CA GLU A 36 74.58 6.65 41.74
C GLU A 36 75.11 5.64 40.73
N LEU A 37 74.21 4.88 40.09
CA LEU A 37 74.59 3.91 39.07
C LEU A 37 75.16 4.59 37.82
N THR A 38 74.75 5.82 37.50
CA THR A 38 75.30 6.58 36.37
C THR A 38 76.75 6.97 36.67
N GLN A 39 77.01 7.51 37.86
CA GLN A 39 78.37 7.84 38.30
C GLN A 39 79.27 6.59 38.28
N GLU A 40 78.79 5.47 38.83
CA GLU A 40 79.53 4.20 38.81
C GLU A 40 79.73 3.67 37.38
N THR A 41 78.76 3.85 36.49
CA THR A 41 78.89 3.48 35.07
C THR A 41 80.04 4.22 34.40
N PHE A 42 80.12 5.54 34.57
CA PHE A 42 81.21 6.32 33.99
C PHE A 42 82.55 6.03 34.67
N TYR A 43 82.56 5.76 35.98
CA TYR A 43 83.76 5.30 36.68
C TYR A 43 84.29 3.98 36.10
N GLN A 44 83.43 2.98 35.91
CA GLN A 44 83.80 1.70 35.30
C GLN A 44 84.19 1.85 33.82
N ALA A 45 83.51 2.75 33.09
CA ALA A 45 83.84 3.07 31.71
C ALA A 45 85.26 3.67 31.61
N ILE A 46 85.61 4.63 32.47
CA ILE A 46 86.96 5.21 32.52
C ILE A 46 88.02 4.12 32.78
N ARG A 47 87.74 3.17 33.67
CA ARG A 47 88.67 2.07 33.97
C ARG A 47 88.80 1.05 32.82
N SER A 48 87.79 0.94 31.96
CA SER A 48 87.71 -0.07 30.91
C SER A 48 87.82 0.48 29.49
N ILE A 49 87.92 1.80 29.31
CA ILE A 49 87.96 2.49 28.01
C ILE A 49 89.12 2.02 27.12
N SER A 50 90.24 1.62 27.72
CA SER A 50 91.40 1.03 27.01
C SER A 50 91.10 -0.31 26.32
N ARG A 51 89.97 -0.96 26.67
CA ARG A 51 89.52 -2.24 26.10
C ARG A 51 88.36 -2.10 25.12
N PHE A 52 87.84 -0.88 24.91
CA PHE A 52 86.76 -0.65 23.97
C PHE A 52 87.27 -0.75 22.53
N LYS A 53 86.72 -1.71 21.75
CA LYS A 53 87.18 -2.05 20.39
C LYS A 53 86.49 -1.26 19.28
N GLY A 54 85.48 -0.44 19.60
CA GLY A 54 84.75 0.38 18.61
C GLY A 54 83.71 -0.38 17.77
N ASP A 55 83.45 -1.66 18.08
CA ASP A 55 82.50 -2.50 17.34
C ASP A 55 81.01 -2.13 17.59
N SER A 56 80.74 -1.26 18.56
CA SER A 56 79.41 -0.72 18.88
C SER A 56 79.49 0.78 19.14
N ASN A 57 78.33 1.48 19.09
CA ASN A 57 78.30 2.91 19.41
C ASN A 57 78.65 3.13 20.89
N VAL A 58 79.29 4.25 21.21
CA VAL A 58 79.79 4.54 22.57
C VAL A 58 78.66 4.57 23.60
N SER A 59 77.49 5.09 23.22
CA SER A 59 76.26 5.05 24.01
C SER A 59 75.81 3.62 24.33
N THR A 60 75.85 2.71 23.35
CA THR A 60 75.48 1.30 23.50
C THR A 60 76.43 0.57 24.46
N TRP A 61 77.73 0.86 24.36
CA TRP A 61 78.73 0.29 25.26
C TRP A 61 78.56 0.77 26.70
N LEU A 62 78.32 2.07 26.91
CA LEU A 62 78.05 2.64 28.24
C LEU A 62 76.76 2.08 28.85
N CYS A 63 75.67 1.97 28.08
CA CYS A 63 74.43 1.36 28.54
C CYS A 63 74.58 -0.13 28.87
N GLN A 64 75.49 -0.85 28.21
CA GLN A 64 75.78 -2.25 28.57
C GLN A 64 76.51 -2.36 29.91
N ILE A 65 77.45 -1.45 30.21
CA ILE A 65 78.10 -1.35 31.52
C ILE A 65 77.05 -1.02 32.59
N ALA A 66 76.20 -0.01 32.33
CA ALA A 66 75.12 0.40 33.22
C ALA A 66 74.15 -0.75 33.54
N LYS A 67 73.72 -1.51 32.51
CA LYS A 67 72.83 -2.66 32.68
C LYS A 67 73.47 -3.74 33.54
N ASN A 68 74.77 -4.02 33.34
CA ASN A 68 75.49 -5.02 34.15
C ASN A 68 75.61 -4.57 35.61
N LEU A 69 75.83 -3.28 35.87
CA LEU A 69 75.87 -2.71 37.22
C LEU A 69 74.50 -2.79 37.91
N TRP A 70 73.42 -2.47 37.20
CA TRP A 70 72.07 -2.61 37.70
C TRP A 70 71.71 -4.07 38.02
N LEU A 71 72.07 -5.02 37.15
CA LEU A 71 71.85 -6.45 37.42
C LEU A 71 72.63 -6.92 38.66
N GLN A 72 73.88 -6.45 38.84
CA GLN A 72 74.66 -6.72 40.06
C GLN A 72 74.03 -6.10 41.31
N TYR A 73 73.46 -4.91 41.20
CA TYR A 73 72.71 -4.26 42.28
C TYR A 73 71.48 -5.09 42.67
N LEU A 74 70.68 -5.55 41.69
CA LEU A 74 69.52 -6.41 41.93
C LEU A 74 69.88 -7.77 42.55
N GLU A 75 71.01 -8.37 42.15
CA GLU A 75 71.51 -9.61 42.76
C GLU A 75 71.94 -9.42 44.22
N LYS A 76 72.44 -8.23 44.60
CA LYS A 76 72.77 -7.87 45.98
C LYS A 76 71.55 -7.55 46.83
N GLU A 77 70.57 -6.84 46.28
CA GLU A 77 69.28 -6.51 46.91
C GLU A 77 68.44 -7.76 47.21
N LYS A 78 68.41 -8.75 46.30
CA LYS A 78 67.74 -10.05 46.53
C LYS A 78 68.30 -10.81 47.73
N LYS A 79 69.53 -10.52 48.18
CA LYS A 79 70.13 -11.10 49.39
C LYS A 79 69.81 -10.31 50.68
N HIS A 80 69.26 -9.10 50.58
CA HIS A 80 69.00 -8.19 51.72
C HIS A 80 67.52 -7.76 51.86
N GLY A 81 66.58 -8.41 51.16
CA GLY A 81 65.18 -8.54 51.59
C GLY A 81 64.42 -7.26 51.93
N THR A 82 64.58 -6.17 51.18
CA THR A 82 63.83 -4.92 51.41
C THR A 82 63.33 -4.41 50.06
N PHE A 83 62.02 -4.38 49.84
CA PHE A 83 61.39 -3.78 48.65
C PHE A 83 60.83 -2.43 49.11
N LEU A 84 61.44 -1.31 48.69
CA LEU A 84 60.97 0.04 49.00
C LEU A 84 59.94 0.50 47.96
N GLU A 85 58.78 0.94 48.46
CA GLU A 85 57.82 1.77 47.71
C GLU A 85 58.43 3.15 47.42
N MET A 86 58.20 3.66 46.22
CA MET A 86 58.76 4.91 45.74
C MET A 86 57.80 6.07 45.97
N ASP A 87 58.22 6.97 46.84
CA ASP A 87 57.66 8.30 47.07
C ASP A 87 58.02 9.22 45.89
N LEU A 88 57.03 9.91 45.31
CA LEU A 88 57.22 10.87 44.22
C LEU A 88 56.83 12.26 44.71
N ASN A 89 57.80 12.98 45.29
CA ASN A 89 57.72 14.43 45.49
C ASN A 89 59.02 15.10 44.98
N GLU A 90 58.85 15.92 43.93
CA GLU A 90 59.55 17.13 43.40
C GLU A 90 60.96 17.58 43.89
N PRO A 91 61.79 18.27 43.04
CA PRO A 91 61.52 19.67 42.62
C PRO A 91 62.02 20.18 41.23
N ASP A 92 61.27 21.19 40.76
CA ASP A 92 61.57 22.45 40.04
C ASP A 92 62.67 22.55 38.95
N THR A 93 62.25 22.80 37.71
CA THR A 93 62.80 23.85 36.81
C THR A 93 61.79 24.12 35.67
N LYS A 94 61.23 25.34 35.64
CA LYS A 94 60.08 25.79 34.81
C LYS A 94 60.21 25.58 33.28
N PRO A 95 59.14 25.05 32.66
CA PRO A 95 58.47 25.67 31.50
C PRO A 95 56.95 25.88 31.73
N THR A 96 56.27 26.57 30.81
CA THR A 96 54.93 27.21 30.96
C THR A 96 53.71 26.26 31.12
N PRO A 97 52.59 26.72 31.75
CA PRO A 97 51.56 25.84 32.35
C PRO A 97 50.63 25.09 31.37
N ASP A 98 50.26 25.69 30.24
CA ASP A 98 49.15 25.16 29.40
C ASP A 98 49.54 23.94 28.55
N GLN A 99 50.84 23.69 28.33
CA GLN A 99 51.31 22.52 27.56
C GLN A 99 51.67 21.31 28.44
N GLN A 100 51.67 21.46 29.77
CA GLN A 100 52.08 20.39 30.69
C GLN A 100 50.91 19.52 31.18
N ILE A 101 49.71 20.07 31.33
CA ILE A 101 48.57 19.36 31.93
C ILE A 101 48.03 18.27 30.99
N LEU A 102 47.80 18.60 29.71
CA LEU A 102 47.34 17.65 28.69
C LEU A 102 48.35 16.52 28.39
N GLN A 103 49.64 16.79 28.62
CA GLN A 103 50.70 15.79 28.48
C GLN A 103 50.89 14.94 29.74
N ALA A 104 50.60 15.45 30.94
CA ALA A 104 50.77 14.72 32.20
C ALA A 104 49.71 13.63 32.39
N GLU A 105 48.44 13.90 32.05
CA GLU A 105 47.31 12.97 32.24
C GLU A 105 47.39 11.78 31.28
N ASN A 106 47.67 12.03 29.99
CA ASN A 106 47.94 10.99 29.01
C ASN A 106 49.24 10.23 29.30
N LYS A 107 50.26 10.89 29.86
CA LYS A 107 51.52 10.21 30.26
C LYS A 107 51.31 9.26 31.41
N ILE A 108 50.60 9.63 32.47
CA ILE A 108 50.41 8.77 33.66
C ILE A 108 49.69 7.47 33.28
N TRP A 109 48.64 7.57 32.46
CA TRP A 109 47.87 6.41 32.03
C TRP A 109 48.66 5.54 31.03
N LEU A 110 49.39 6.16 30.08
CA LEU A 110 50.34 5.48 29.20
C LEU A 110 51.45 4.77 29.99
N TYR A 111 52.04 5.41 31.00
CA TYR A 111 53.07 4.80 31.85
C TYR A 111 52.50 3.61 32.63
N ARG A 112 51.28 3.71 33.17
CA ARG A 112 50.59 2.57 33.83
C ARG A 112 50.40 1.38 32.90
N LEU A 113 49.96 1.59 31.65
CA LEU A 113 49.87 0.53 30.65
C LEU A 113 51.25 -0.06 30.29
N ILE A 114 52.27 0.79 30.16
CA ILE A 114 53.65 0.35 29.88
C ILE A 114 54.18 -0.52 31.03
N HIS A 115 53.84 -0.20 32.29
CA HIS A 115 54.22 -1.00 33.46
C HIS A 115 53.54 -2.39 33.52
N GLN A 116 52.46 -2.62 32.78
CA GLN A 116 51.77 -3.91 32.67
C GLN A 116 52.28 -4.79 31.51
N LEU A 117 53.22 -4.29 30.70
CA LEU A 117 53.86 -5.07 29.64
C LEU A 117 54.86 -6.08 30.21
N LYS A 118 55.19 -7.13 29.45
CA LYS A 118 56.28 -8.04 29.81
C LYS A 118 57.58 -7.25 29.90
N GLU A 119 58.48 -7.59 30.82
CA GLU A 119 59.68 -6.77 31.11
C GLU A 119 60.49 -6.40 29.86
N VAL A 120 60.67 -7.34 28.92
CA VAL A 120 61.36 -7.09 27.65
C VAL A 120 60.61 -6.12 26.72
N GLU A 121 59.27 -6.17 26.70
CA GLU A 121 58.41 -5.27 25.94
C GLU A 121 58.39 -3.86 26.57
N LYS A 122 58.31 -3.80 27.91
CA LYS A 122 58.35 -2.58 28.73
C LYS A 122 59.67 -1.84 28.58
N GLU A 123 60.81 -2.52 28.80
CA GLU A 123 62.15 -1.96 28.66
C GLU A 123 62.35 -1.44 27.22
N LEU A 124 61.94 -2.19 26.20
CA LEU A 124 62.05 -1.78 24.79
C LEU A 124 61.29 -0.49 24.48
N VAL A 125 60.04 -0.36 24.97
CA VAL A 125 59.22 0.83 24.77
C VAL A 125 59.76 2.03 25.54
N LEU A 126 60.20 1.84 26.79
CA LEU A 126 60.81 2.91 27.59
C LEU A 126 62.11 3.41 26.95
N LEU A 127 62.94 2.52 26.43
CA LEU A 127 64.16 2.90 25.70
C LEU A 127 63.85 3.68 24.42
N ARG A 128 62.76 3.32 23.73
CA ARG A 128 62.35 4.00 22.50
C ARG A 128 61.70 5.36 22.76
N ILE A 129 60.95 5.51 23.85
CA ILE A 129 60.17 6.72 24.17
C ILE A 129 60.98 7.72 25.00
N ASN A 130 61.81 7.27 25.95
CA ASN A 130 62.55 8.13 26.89
C ASN A 130 64.05 8.26 26.58
N GLY A 131 64.63 7.30 25.85
CA GLY A 131 66.08 7.22 25.61
C GLY A 131 66.54 7.63 24.20
N ASP A 132 65.63 8.00 23.29
CA ASP A 132 65.90 8.30 21.87
C ASP A 132 66.72 7.24 21.09
N PHE A 133 66.81 6.01 21.59
CA PHE A 133 67.58 4.95 20.95
C PHE A 133 66.96 4.52 19.61
N SER A 134 67.79 4.33 18.58
CA SER A 134 67.37 3.74 17.31
C SER A 134 67.04 2.25 17.47
N PHE A 135 66.18 1.70 16.61
CA PHE A 135 65.87 0.26 16.64
C PHE A 135 67.11 -0.63 16.48
N LYS A 136 68.14 -0.13 15.81
CA LYS A 136 69.44 -0.79 15.68
C LYS A 136 70.18 -0.86 17.02
N GLU A 137 70.22 0.25 17.75
CA GLU A 137 70.85 0.34 19.08
C GLU A 137 70.07 -0.47 20.13
N ILE A 138 68.73 -0.40 20.10
CA ILE A 138 67.87 -1.23 20.95
C ILE A 138 68.14 -2.72 20.67
N GLY A 139 68.18 -3.13 19.40
CA GLY A 139 68.55 -4.50 19.03
C GLY A 139 69.89 -4.93 19.65
N ALA A 140 70.92 -4.08 19.55
CA ALA A 140 72.24 -4.34 20.13
C ALA A 140 72.21 -4.46 21.67
N ILE A 141 71.48 -3.58 22.38
CA ILE A 141 71.33 -3.61 23.86
C ILE A 141 70.66 -4.91 24.35
N PHE A 142 69.74 -5.47 23.55
CA PHE A 142 69.08 -6.75 23.87
C PHE A 142 69.78 -7.98 23.27
N GLY A 143 70.88 -7.82 22.52
CA GLY A 143 71.55 -8.93 21.82
C GLY A 143 70.69 -9.55 20.71
N LYS A 144 69.83 -8.75 20.06
CA LYS A 144 68.86 -9.15 19.02
C LYS A 144 69.04 -8.34 17.73
N SER A 145 68.33 -8.72 16.67
CA SER A 145 68.35 -7.97 15.41
C SER A 145 67.51 -6.69 15.48
N GLU A 146 67.87 -5.70 14.68
CA GLU A 146 67.09 -4.46 14.51
C GLU A 146 65.64 -4.73 14.10
N ASN A 147 65.42 -5.74 13.25
CA ASN A 147 64.08 -6.13 12.81
C ASN A 147 63.22 -6.66 13.97
N TRP A 148 63.83 -7.43 14.89
CA TRP A 148 63.14 -7.89 16.10
C TRP A 148 62.68 -6.72 16.98
N ALA A 149 63.53 -5.69 17.16
CA ALA A 149 63.16 -4.51 17.94
C ALA A 149 62.00 -3.74 17.30
N ARG A 150 62.01 -3.60 15.97
CA ARG A 150 60.97 -2.92 15.18
C ARG A 150 59.62 -3.62 15.25
N VAL A 151 59.61 -4.94 15.03
CA VAL A 151 58.39 -5.77 15.09
C VAL A 151 57.84 -5.84 16.50
N THR A 152 58.70 -5.95 17.51
CA THR A 152 58.27 -6.01 18.92
C THR A 152 57.70 -4.68 19.38
N PHE A 153 58.34 -3.54 19.05
CA PHE A 153 57.78 -2.22 19.33
C PHE A 153 56.41 -2.01 18.68
N TYR A 154 56.26 -2.40 17.40
CA TYR A 154 55.01 -2.26 16.68
C TYR A 154 53.89 -3.10 17.33
N ARG A 155 54.15 -4.36 17.69
CA ARG A 155 53.18 -5.22 18.37
C ARG A 155 52.78 -4.68 19.74
N VAL A 156 53.73 -4.14 20.49
CA VAL A 156 53.46 -3.55 21.80
C VAL A 156 52.64 -2.27 21.68
N LYS A 157 52.93 -1.41 20.69
CA LYS A 157 52.12 -0.24 20.38
C LYS A 157 50.67 -0.62 20.06
N GLN A 158 50.46 -1.67 19.26
CA GLN A 158 49.10 -2.15 18.96
C GLN A 158 48.39 -2.67 20.22
N LYS A 159 49.07 -3.45 21.08
CA LYS A 159 48.49 -3.90 22.37
C LYS A 159 48.10 -2.75 23.30
N ILE A 160 48.88 -1.66 23.32
CA ILE A 160 48.56 -0.47 24.12
C ILE A 160 47.30 0.21 23.56
N ILE A 161 47.21 0.35 22.23
CA ILE A 161 46.06 0.95 21.55
C ILE A 161 44.79 0.09 21.74
N GLU A 162 44.91 -1.23 21.64
CA GLU A 162 43.81 -2.19 21.83
C GLU A 162 43.27 -2.13 23.28
N ARG A 163 44.17 -2.07 24.28
CA ARG A 163 43.80 -1.86 25.69
C ARG A 163 43.24 -0.48 26.01
N MET A 164 43.56 0.53 25.19
CA MET A 164 42.93 1.86 25.26
C MET A 164 41.49 1.85 24.77
N SER A 165 41.14 0.88 23.91
CA SER A 165 39.82 0.80 23.26
C SER A 165 38.87 -0.25 23.84
N GLU A 166 39.36 -1.27 24.57
CA GLU A 166 38.54 -2.43 24.98
C GLU A 166 37.97 -2.39 26.41
N ASP A 167 38.55 -1.61 27.33
CA ASP A 167 38.02 -1.44 28.70
C ASP A 167 37.63 0.02 28.92
N GLY A 168 36.35 0.33 29.13
CA GLY A 168 35.94 1.64 29.65
C GLY A 168 36.78 1.97 30.89
N ALA A 169 37.44 3.13 30.91
CA ALA A 169 38.51 3.40 31.87
C ALA A 169 37.98 3.33 33.30
N LYS A 170 38.42 2.34 34.10
CA LYS A 170 38.07 2.22 35.52
C LYS A 170 39.19 2.78 36.41
N MET A 171 38.84 3.75 37.26
CA MET A 171 39.70 4.32 38.30
C MET A 171 39.16 3.93 39.67
N ILE A 172 40.00 3.34 40.52
CA ILE A 172 39.68 3.02 41.92
C ILE A 172 40.63 3.81 42.83
N VAL A 173 40.07 4.53 43.80
CA VAL A 173 40.79 5.32 44.80
C VAL A 173 40.42 4.82 46.19
N ASP A 174 41.24 3.92 46.73
CA ASP A 174 41.10 3.45 48.10
C ASP A 174 42.08 4.17 49.03
N LYS A 175 41.55 4.83 50.05
CA LYS A 175 42.34 5.55 51.06
C LYS A 175 41.89 5.15 52.46
N ASP A 176 42.86 4.77 53.30
CA ASP A 176 42.58 4.54 54.72
C ASP A 176 42.20 5.86 55.42
N SER A 177 42.84 6.97 55.06
CA SER A 177 42.45 8.31 55.49
C SER A 177 42.65 9.35 54.39
N HIS A 178 41.79 10.37 54.38
CA HIS A 178 41.95 11.58 53.57
C HIS A 178 41.47 12.80 54.35
N SER A 179 42.20 13.91 54.25
CA SER A 179 41.94 15.11 55.06
C SER A 179 42.30 16.38 54.31
N GLY A 180 41.63 17.48 54.64
CA GLY A 180 41.92 18.80 54.08
C GLY A 180 41.06 19.16 52.88
N ASN A 181 41.29 20.34 52.33
CA ASN A 181 40.45 20.91 51.27
C ASN A 181 40.83 20.40 49.87
N ASP A 182 41.96 19.72 49.74
CA ASP A 182 42.42 19.19 48.46
C ASP A 182 41.57 17.98 48.07
N GLY A 183 40.86 18.10 46.95
CA GLY A 183 40.05 17.03 46.39
C GLY A 183 40.91 15.83 45.98
N LEU A 184 40.37 14.62 46.05
CA LEU A 184 40.96 13.46 45.37
C LEU A 184 41.02 13.68 43.85
N ILE A 185 40.01 14.37 43.32
CA ILE A 185 40.04 15.07 42.03
C ILE A 185 40.06 16.57 42.35
N ASN A 186 41.10 17.28 41.91
CA ASN A 186 41.32 18.67 42.30
C ASN A 186 41.63 19.56 41.09
N PHE A 187 40.72 20.50 40.82
CA PHE A 187 40.87 21.55 39.83
C PHE A 187 40.96 22.91 40.53
N ASN A 188 42.05 23.16 41.24
CA ASN A 188 42.31 24.42 41.94
C ASN A 188 42.49 25.64 41.00
N TYR A 189 42.78 25.41 39.70
CA TYR A 189 43.18 26.44 38.74
C TYR A 189 42.25 26.56 37.51
N GLY A 190 41.00 26.09 37.63
CA GLY A 190 40.07 25.93 36.50
C GLY A 190 40.38 24.68 35.64
N GLY A 191 39.82 24.62 34.43
CA GLY A 191 39.97 23.49 33.50
C GLY A 191 38.72 22.60 33.37
N THR A 192 38.80 21.57 32.54
CA THR A 192 37.68 20.66 32.27
C THR A 192 38.11 19.21 32.51
N PHE A 193 37.34 18.49 33.32
CA PHE A 193 37.43 17.04 33.47
C PHE A 193 36.26 16.38 32.76
N ASN A 194 36.55 15.41 31.90
CA ASN A 194 35.53 14.60 31.26
C ASN A 194 35.71 13.14 31.68
N LEU A 195 34.67 12.56 32.27
CA LEU A 195 34.53 11.13 32.44
C LEU A 195 33.78 10.59 31.21
N GLU A 196 34.54 10.06 30.27
CA GLU A 196 34.08 9.63 28.95
C GLU A 196 33.26 8.32 28.97
N ASP A 197 32.67 7.97 27.82
CA ASP A 197 31.75 6.84 27.66
C ASP A 197 32.26 5.52 28.26
N GLY A 198 31.40 4.84 29.03
CA GLY A 198 31.69 3.58 29.70
C GLY A 198 32.74 3.63 30.83
N SER A 199 33.31 4.81 31.12
CA SER A 199 34.34 4.96 32.16
C SER A 199 33.72 4.97 33.56
N SER A 200 34.50 4.54 34.55
CA SER A 200 34.04 4.54 35.95
C SER A 200 35.08 5.03 36.94
N ILE A 201 34.63 5.71 37.99
CA ILE A 201 35.46 6.14 39.12
C ILE A 201 34.83 5.62 40.42
N GLU A 202 35.60 4.92 41.23
CA GLU A 202 35.19 4.42 42.54
C GLU A 202 36.13 5.01 43.61
N MET A 203 35.60 5.76 44.57
CA MET A 203 36.37 6.38 45.65
C MET A 203 35.92 5.86 47.01
N ASN A 204 36.81 5.20 47.74
CA ASN A 204 36.53 4.67 49.07
C ASN A 204 37.49 5.30 50.09
N VAL A 205 36.95 6.10 51.02
CA VAL A 205 37.72 6.73 52.11
C VAL A 205 37.18 6.22 53.44
N LYS A 206 38.00 5.46 54.18
CA LYS A 206 37.59 4.86 55.46
C LYS A 206 37.59 5.87 56.62
N ASP A 207 38.54 6.80 56.61
CA ASP A 207 38.63 7.86 57.61
C ASP A 207 38.69 9.27 56.96
N ALA A 208 37.52 9.89 56.87
CA ALA A 208 37.31 11.26 56.42
C ALA A 208 37.08 12.24 57.58
N SER A 209 37.60 11.93 58.78
CA SER A 209 37.32 12.65 60.04
C SER A 209 37.74 14.12 60.05
N ALA A 210 38.72 14.49 59.23
CA ALA A 210 39.22 15.85 59.07
C ALA A 210 38.64 16.60 57.85
N GLY A 211 37.56 16.08 57.25
CA GLY A 211 36.83 16.74 56.15
C GLY A 211 37.44 16.42 54.78
N ALA A 212 37.31 15.17 54.33
CA ALA A 212 37.78 14.73 53.02
C ALA A 212 36.94 15.31 51.87
N VAL A 213 37.60 15.79 50.81
CA VAL A 213 36.94 16.24 49.57
C VAL A 213 37.18 15.20 48.47
N ALA A 214 36.12 14.73 47.82
CA ALA A 214 36.20 13.85 46.66
C ALA A 214 36.52 14.65 45.39
N VAL A 215 35.73 15.70 45.14
CA VAL A 215 35.90 16.58 43.97
C VAL A 215 35.96 18.02 44.44
N TYR A 216 37.05 18.70 44.12
CA TYR A 216 37.23 20.13 44.36
C TYR A 216 37.36 20.87 43.03
N LEU A 217 36.45 21.82 42.78
CA LEU A 217 36.46 22.67 41.58
C LEU A 217 36.66 24.13 42.00
N GLY A 218 37.90 24.60 42.00
CA GLY A 218 38.27 25.99 42.30
C GLY A 218 38.45 26.86 41.05
N SER A 219 37.99 28.10 41.11
CA SER A 219 38.19 29.08 40.02
C SER A 219 39.35 30.02 40.31
N ILE A 220 40.10 30.37 39.25
CA ILE A 220 41.12 31.42 39.27
C ILE A 220 40.88 32.38 38.11
N GLY A 221 40.70 33.67 38.42
CA GLY A 221 40.37 34.68 37.43
C GLY A 221 39.05 34.37 36.71
N THR A 222 39.10 34.27 35.37
CA THR A 222 37.95 33.93 34.51
C THR A 222 37.97 32.47 34.03
N ASN A 223 38.89 31.65 34.54
CA ASN A 223 38.94 30.22 34.20
C ASN A 223 38.07 29.43 35.20
N TYR A 224 36.89 29.02 34.74
CA TYR A 224 35.90 28.34 35.57
C TYR A 224 35.97 26.83 35.36
N PRO A 225 36.12 26.04 36.43
CA PRO A 225 36.26 24.60 36.32
C PRO A 225 34.95 23.93 35.91
N VAL A 226 35.05 22.90 35.06
CA VAL A 226 33.92 22.10 34.59
C VAL A 226 34.22 20.62 34.83
N PHE A 227 33.29 19.88 35.41
CA PHE A 227 33.33 18.44 35.55
C PHE A 227 32.17 17.83 34.77
N ASN A 228 32.45 17.01 33.76
CA ASN A 228 31.45 16.36 32.92
C ASN A 228 31.54 14.85 33.10
N MET A 229 30.38 14.19 33.17
CA MET A 229 30.23 12.75 33.05
C MET A 229 29.36 12.50 31.84
N SER A 230 29.83 11.72 30.87
CA SER A 230 29.09 11.43 29.63
C SER A 230 29.12 9.94 29.29
N GLY A 231 28.27 9.53 28.35
CA GLY A 231 28.31 8.19 27.76
C GLY A 231 28.11 7.07 28.78
N LYS A 232 27.04 7.13 29.58
CA LYS A 232 26.75 6.07 30.58
C LYS A 232 27.89 5.82 31.57
N SER A 233 28.71 6.83 31.85
CA SER A 233 29.79 6.73 32.82
C SER A 233 29.25 6.63 34.25
N HIS A 234 30.05 6.06 35.16
CA HIS A 234 29.63 5.81 36.55
C HIS A 234 30.66 6.31 37.56
N MET A 235 30.26 7.19 38.47
CA MET A 235 31.10 7.61 39.60
C MET A 235 30.45 7.19 40.92
N SER A 236 31.23 6.57 41.81
CA SER A 236 30.83 6.17 43.16
C SER A 236 31.78 6.76 44.20
N VAL A 237 31.22 7.37 45.25
CA VAL A 237 31.97 8.00 46.35
C VAL A 237 31.46 7.45 47.68
N ASN A 238 32.29 6.69 48.40
CA ASN A 238 31.96 6.02 49.66
C ASN A 238 32.86 6.53 50.79
N PHE A 239 32.39 7.51 51.56
CA PHE A 239 33.19 8.16 52.61
C PHE A 239 32.66 7.84 54.01
N THR A 240 33.52 7.33 54.88
CA THR A 240 33.23 7.11 56.30
C THR A 240 34.02 8.09 57.16
N SER A 241 33.37 8.68 58.17
CA SER A 241 33.97 9.70 59.03
C SER A 241 33.51 9.50 60.47
N THR A 242 34.44 9.58 61.42
CA THR A 242 34.13 9.55 62.86
C THR A 242 34.40 10.91 63.55
N GLY A 243 35.02 11.83 62.84
CA GLY A 243 35.37 13.17 63.32
C GLY A 243 34.35 14.26 63.03
N THR A 244 34.79 15.49 63.22
CA THR A 244 33.97 16.71 63.13
C THR A 244 34.24 17.53 61.86
N GLY A 245 35.00 16.99 60.90
CA GLY A 245 35.29 17.68 59.65
C GLY A 245 34.02 18.08 58.87
N THR A 246 34.00 19.31 58.38
CA THR A 246 32.81 19.92 57.76
C THR A 246 32.98 20.25 56.27
N ASN A 247 34.09 19.88 55.66
CA ASN A 247 34.33 20.16 54.24
C ASN A 247 33.29 19.49 53.34
N PRO A 248 32.95 20.04 52.17
CA PRO A 248 32.04 19.36 51.25
C PRO A 248 32.67 18.13 50.59
N VAL A 249 31.90 17.06 50.36
CA VAL A 249 32.40 15.89 49.58
C VAL A 249 32.62 16.29 48.12
N ILE A 250 31.64 16.94 47.51
CA ILE A 250 31.79 17.65 46.24
C ILE A 250 31.71 19.15 46.54
N ASN A 251 32.81 19.85 46.24
CA ASN A 251 32.91 21.28 46.40
C ASN A 251 33.07 21.96 45.04
N ALA A 252 31.95 22.38 44.44
CA ALA A 252 31.96 23.20 43.24
C ALA A 252 32.06 24.66 43.67
N GLY A 253 33.23 25.29 43.47
CA GLY A 253 33.47 26.69 43.81
C GLY A 253 32.69 27.68 42.94
N SER A 254 32.99 28.97 43.08
CA SER A 254 32.31 30.03 42.32
C SER A 254 32.44 29.83 40.82
N TYR A 255 31.30 29.91 40.12
CA TYR A 255 31.15 29.77 38.66
C TYR A 255 31.47 28.37 38.09
N ALA A 256 31.73 27.38 38.95
CA ALA A 256 31.99 26.01 38.51
C ALA A 256 30.75 25.36 37.90
N ALA A 257 30.96 24.38 37.02
CA ALA A 257 29.90 23.53 36.48
C ALA A 257 30.18 22.05 36.77
N PHE A 258 29.17 21.34 37.24
CA PHE A 258 29.19 19.88 37.40
C PHE A 258 28.02 19.29 36.61
N ASN A 259 28.31 18.50 35.58
CA ASN A 259 27.33 17.97 34.64
C ASN A 259 27.38 16.44 34.67
N ILE A 260 26.22 15.83 34.90
CA ILE A 260 25.99 14.39 34.75
C ILE A 260 25.16 14.22 33.49
N ASP A 261 25.79 14.08 32.34
CA ASP A 261 25.11 13.98 31.05
C ASP A 261 24.45 12.60 30.85
N SER A 262 23.72 12.47 29.75
CA SER A 262 22.78 11.38 29.49
C SER A 262 23.34 9.97 29.75
N GLY A 263 22.51 9.17 30.43
CA GLY A 263 22.77 7.80 30.85
C GLY A 263 23.78 7.64 32.00
N SER A 264 24.46 8.70 32.44
CA SER A 264 25.53 8.62 33.45
C SER A 264 24.99 8.59 34.87
N ILE A 265 25.75 8.01 35.80
CA ILE A 265 25.33 7.77 37.19
C ILE A 265 26.37 8.32 38.17
N LEU A 266 25.95 9.14 39.15
CA LEU A 266 26.75 9.53 40.30
C LEU A 266 26.10 9.02 41.60
N ASP A 267 26.80 8.14 42.30
CA ASP A 267 26.40 7.61 43.61
C ASP A 267 27.32 8.15 44.70
N ILE A 268 26.73 8.77 45.73
CA ILE A 268 27.47 9.28 46.89
C ILE A 268 26.88 8.67 48.16
N GLN A 269 27.66 7.80 48.80
CA GLN A 269 27.35 7.23 50.09
C GLN A 269 28.28 7.83 51.15
N THR A 270 27.70 8.37 52.22
CA THR A 270 28.49 8.78 53.39
C THR A 270 27.97 8.19 54.68
N THR A 271 28.88 7.93 55.61
CA THR A 271 28.56 7.48 56.97
C THR A 271 29.33 8.31 57.99
N GLY A 272 28.62 8.94 58.92
CA GLY A 272 29.20 9.76 59.98
C GLY A 272 29.68 11.15 59.55
N TYR A 273 29.74 11.43 58.24
CA TYR A 273 30.24 12.68 57.66
C TYR A 273 29.40 13.89 58.06
N LYS A 274 30.03 14.96 58.58
CA LYS A 274 29.32 16.13 59.13
C LYS A 274 29.25 17.33 58.18
N GLY A 275 30.06 17.39 57.13
CA GLY A 275 30.02 18.47 56.14
C GLY A 275 28.84 18.40 55.17
N ASN A 276 28.74 19.38 54.28
CA ASN A 276 27.87 19.24 53.11
C ASN A 276 28.32 18.04 52.26
N ILE A 277 27.39 17.41 51.55
CA ILE A 277 27.76 16.38 50.58
C ILE A 277 28.01 17.05 49.23
N ILE A 278 27.11 17.92 48.80
CA ILE A 278 27.30 18.75 47.61
C ILE A 278 27.23 20.21 48.03
N ASN A 279 28.22 20.99 47.64
CA ASN A 279 28.26 22.44 47.83
C ASN A 279 28.50 23.13 46.48
N LEU A 280 27.61 24.07 46.13
CA LEU A 280 27.78 24.97 44.99
C LEU A 280 28.09 26.38 45.51
N GLY A 281 29.19 26.94 45.04
CA GLY A 281 29.62 28.30 45.33
C GLY A 281 28.76 29.35 44.62
N THR A 282 29.14 30.61 44.80
CA THR A 282 28.37 31.76 44.31
C THR A 282 28.65 32.05 42.83
N GLY A 283 27.60 32.28 42.04
CA GLY A 283 27.67 32.81 40.68
C GLY A 283 27.32 34.31 40.59
N ASN A 284 26.83 34.76 39.43
CA ASN A 284 26.26 36.10 39.23
C ASN A 284 25.06 36.06 38.26
N ALA A 285 24.51 37.23 37.91
CA ALA A 285 23.32 37.33 37.05
C ALA A 285 23.50 36.76 35.62
N THR A 286 24.73 36.68 35.12
CA THR A 286 25.06 36.24 33.76
C THR A 286 25.64 34.82 33.73
N THR A 287 26.48 34.48 34.71
CA THR A 287 27.17 33.19 34.81
C THR A 287 26.87 32.59 36.17
N LYS A 288 26.08 31.52 36.19
CA LYS A 288 25.72 30.80 37.41
C LYS A 288 26.72 29.67 37.67
N THR A 289 26.99 29.37 38.93
CA THR A 289 27.52 28.05 39.31
C THR A 289 26.43 27.02 39.04
N SER A 290 26.73 25.90 38.39
CA SER A 290 25.70 24.94 37.98
C SER A 290 25.98 23.51 38.40
N PHE A 291 24.92 22.80 38.76
CA PHE A 291 24.90 21.35 38.86
C PHE A 291 23.74 20.83 38.01
N THR A 292 24.04 20.05 36.98
CA THR A 292 23.04 19.56 36.03
C THR A 292 23.03 18.04 36.03
N VAL A 293 21.86 17.46 36.30
CA VAL A 293 21.56 16.06 35.97
C VAL A 293 20.86 16.07 34.62
N GLY A 294 21.52 15.52 33.61
CA GLY A 294 21.08 15.46 32.22
C GLY A 294 19.87 14.57 32.02
N GLU A 295 19.43 14.45 30.76
CA GLU A 295 18.33 13.54 30.41
C GLU A 295 18.72 12.13 30.83
N ASP A 296 17.78 11.30 31.30
CA ASP A 296 17.99 9.89 31.74
C ASP A 296 19.18 9.57 32.69
N ALA A 297 19.90 10.59 33.18
CA ALA A 297 21.01 10.49 34.09
C ALA A 297 20.54 10.33 35.55
N LYS A 298 21.42 9.85 36.44
CA LYS A 298 21.07 9.55 37.83
C LYS A 298 22.06 10.17 38.81
N LEU A 299 21.51 10.86 39.80
CA LEU A 299 22.22 11.28 41.00
C LEU A 299 21.59 10.61 42.22
N ASN A 300 22.36 9.80 42.95
CA ASN A 300 21.92 9.22 44.21
C ASN A 300 22.85 9.68 45.33
N VAL A 301 22.28 10.26 46.38
CA VAL A 301 23.01 10.71 47.56
C VAL A 301 22.36 10.13 48.79
N ASN A 302 23.14 9.36 49.57
CA ASN A 302 22.70 8.75 50.81
C ASN A 302 23.69 9.09 51.94
N ALA A 303 23.26 9.89 52.91
CA ALA A 303 24.12 10.45 53.93
C ALA A 303 23.66 10.06 55.35
N GLN A 304 24.26 9.01 55.90
CA GLN A 304 23.83 8.37 57.15
C GLN A 304 24.79 8.68 58.32
N GLY A 305 24.33 8.49 59.56
CA GLY A 305 25.15 8.69 60.77
C GLY A 305 25.52 10.16 61.06
N ARG A 306 24.79 11.13 60.52
CA ARG A 306 25.11 12.57 60.60
C ARG A 306 24.78 13.22 61.96
N THR A 307 24.75 12.46 63.05
CA THR A 307 24.32 12.90 64.39
C THR A 307 24.99 14.21 64.85
N GLY A 308 24.20 15.18 65.30
CA GLY A 308 24.70 16.47 65.82
C GLY A 308 25.21 17.45 64.76
N THR A 309 25.04 17.15 63.47
CA THR A 309 25.40 18.11 62.41
C THR A 309 24.45 19.32 62.39
N THR A 310 24.99 20.48 62.01
CA THR A 310 24.23 21.70 61.71
C THR A 310 24.33 22.09 60.23
N THR A 311 24.92 21.23 59.41
CA THR A 311 25.11 21.46 57.96
C THR A 311 23.98 20.87 57.15
N ASP A 312 23.86 21.36 55.92
CA ASP A 312 22.91 20.87 54.92
C ASP A 312 23.50 19.67 54.18
N VAL A 313 22.68 18.85 53.53
CA VAL A 313 23.20 17.77 52.67
C VAL A 313 23.64 18.34 51.33
N VAL A 314 22.77 19.12 50.68
CA VAL A 314 23.08 19.89 49.48
C VAL A 314 22.93 21.38 49.77
N ASN A 315 23.99 22.14 49.53
CA ASN A 315 24.01 23.59 49.65
C ASN A 315 24.22 24.23 48.28
N VAL A 316 23.21 24.95 47.79
CA VAL A 316 23.24 25.71 46.54
C VAL A 316 23.44 27.18 46.89
N GLY A 317 24.61 27.73 46.58
CA GLY A 317 24.97 29.13 46.87
C GLY A 317 24.12 30.16 46.14
N ASN A 318 24.49 31.44 46.26
CA ASN A 318 23.77 32.54 45.58
C ASN A 318 24.07 32.53 44.07
N TYR A 319 23.10 32.92 43.25
CA TYR A 319 23.22 32.91 41.79
C TYR A 319 23.72 31.57 41.22
N ALA A 320 23.20 30.46 41.75
CA ALA A 320 23.52 29.12 41.30
C ALA A 320 22.31 28.44 40.65
N ALA A 321 22.53 27.36 39.91
CA ALA A 321 21.48 26.58 39.26
C ALA A 321 21.68 25.09 39.58
N PHE A 322 20.65 24.45 40.12
CA PHE A 322 20.58 23.01 40.26
C PHE A 322 19.44 22.50 39.38
N GLN A 323 19.75 21.73 38.34
CA GLN A 323 18.80 21.35 37.30
C GLN A 323 18.75 19.82 37.15
N ILE A 324 17.55 19.28 36.99
CA ILE A 324 17.33 17.90 36.57
C ILE A 324 16.53 17.95 35.26
N LYS A 325 17.07 17.37 34.20
CA LYS A 325 16.45 17.36 32.87
C LYS A 325 15.47 16.20 32.74
N ARG A 326 14.84 16.12 31.57
CA ARG A 326 13.78 15.15 31.23
C ARG A 326 14.23 13.72 31.48
N LEU A 327 13.40 12.94 32.17
CA LEU A 327 13.69 11.57 32.59
C LEU A 327 14.93 11.40 33.51
N GLY A 328 15.56 12.48 33.97
CA GLY A 328 16.64 12.42 34.96
C GLY A 328 16.12 11.95 36.33
N THR A 329 16.97 11.30 37.11
CA THR A 329 16.66 10.81 38.46
C THR A 329 17.53 11.49 39.50
N PHE A 330 16.92 12.00 40.57
CA PHE A 330 17.65 12.53 41.72
C PHE A 330 17.08 11.99 43.03
N LYS A 331 17.87 11.18 43.75
CA LYS A 331 17.54 10.65 45.07
C LYS A 331 18.45 11.28 46.13
N LEU A 332 17.87 11.81 47.20
CA LEU A 332 18.60 12.42 48.32
C LEU A 332 18.04 11.93 49.65
N SER A 333 18.82 11.16 50.39
CA SER A 333 18.42 10.69 51.70
C SER A 333 19.47 10.99 52.76
N ALA A 334 19.01 11.25 53.98
CA ALA A 334 19.87 11.36 55.14
C ALA A 334 19.13 11.01 56.43
N ASN A 335 19.82 10.52 57.46
CA ASN A 335 19.17 10.33 58.75
C ASN A 335 18.91 11.67 59.48
N THR A 336 19.83 12.63 59.35
CA THR A 336 19.68 13.97 59.93
C THR A 336 20.50 15.02 59.18
N ALA A 337 19.99 16.25 59.14
CA ALA A 337 20.63 17.43 58.56
C ALA A 337 19.92 18.70 59.06
N ARG A 338 20.49 19.88 58.83
CA ARG A 338 19.73 21.13 58.97
C ARG A 338 18.68 21.23 57.86
N TYR A 339 19.14 21.24 56.61
CA TYR A 339 18.28 21.09 55.43
C TYR A 339 18.79 19.93 54.56
N LEU A 340 17.89 19.15 53.94
CA LEU A 340 18.36 18.24 52.88
C LEU A 340 18.85 19.06 51.69
N PHE A 341 18.07 20.08 51.32
CA PHE A 341 18.35 20.92 50.17
C PHE A 341 18.21 22.40 50.53
N ASN A 342 19.33 23.12 50.53
CA ASN A 342 19.37 24.56 50.79
C ASN A 342 19.68 25.34 49.51
N VAL A 343 18.94 26.41 49.26
CA VAL A 343 19.10 27.26 48.08
C VAL A 343 19.26 28.73 48.47
N GLY A 344 20.31 29.36 47.94
CA GLY A 344 20.62 30.77 48.13
C GLY A 344 19.79 31.72 47.26
N SER A 345 20.12 33.00 47.35
CA SER A 345 19.41 34.10 46.68
C SER A 345 19.69 34.12 45.17
N ASN A 346 18.70 34.49 44.35
CA ASN A 346 18.80 34.52 42.88
C ASN A 346 19.18 33.19 42.22
N SER A 347 19.02 32.08 42.96
CA SER A 347 19.33 30.74 42.49
C SER A 347 18.11 30.03 41.94
N THR A 348 18.35 29.02 41.12
CA THR A 348 17.29 28.22 40.49
C THR A 348 17.43 26.78 40.93
N PHE A 349 16.36 26.22 41.50
CA PHE A 349 16.19 24.79 41.60
C PHE A 349 15.11 24.40 40.60
N GLN A 350 15.40 23.50 39.67
CA GLN A 350 14.44 23.11 38.66
C GLN A 350 14.52 21.64 38.31
N PHE A 351 13.37 21.07 37.95
CA PHE A 351 13.31 19.82 37.24
C PHE A 351 12.26 19.90 36.13
N SER A 352 12.66 19.47 34.93
CA SER A 352 11.91 19.58 33.67
C SER A 352 11.51 18.18 33.20
N ASP A 353 10.40 17.65 33.68
CA ASP A 353 9.93 16.28 33.45
C ASP A 353 10.92 15.20 33.89
N ALA A 354 11.56 15.43 35.04
CA ALA A 354 12.43 14.42 35.64
C ALA A 354 11.67 13.10 35.87
N LEU A 355 12.32 11.96 35.66
CA LEU A 355 11.70 10.64 35.86
C LEU A 355 11.25 10.47 37.31
N LEU A 356 12.14 10.84 38.23
CA LEU A 356 11.92 10.69 39.67
C LEU A 356 12.81 11.65 40.44
N VAL A 357 12.22 12.39 41.38
CA VAL A 357 12.92 13.23 42.34
C VAL A 357 12.45 12.88 43.74
N ASP A 358 13.30 12.24 44.53
CA ASP A 358 12.94 11.63 45.82
C ASP A 358 13.87 12.11 46.93
N PHE A 359 13.37 12.95 47.83
CA PHE A 359 14.15 13.45 48.96
C PHE A 359 13.45 13.16 50.28
N GLY A 360 14.16 12.52 51.22
CA GLY A 360 13.57 12.19 52.50
C GLY A 360 14.56 11.89 53.61
N TYR A 361 14.10 12.09 54.84
CA TYR A 361 14.83 11.64 56.01
C TYR A 361 14.54 10.16 56.28
N THR A 362 15.60 9.36 56.44
CA THR A 362 15.49 7.92 56.73
C THR A 362 15.03 7.63 58.15
N GLU A 363 15.12 8.62 59.03
CA GLU A 363 14.65 8.61 60.41
C GLU A 363 13.78 9.85 60.67
N GLN A 364 13.10 9.91 61.81
CA GLN A 364 12.33 11.08 62.18
C GLN A 364 13.25 12.32 62.32
N PRO A 365 13.09 13.36 61.49
CA PRO A 365 14.00 14.50 61.52
C PRO A 365 13.81 15.36 62.77
N ALA A 366 14.88 16.04 63.20
CA ALA A 366 14.85 16.96 64.33
C ALA A 366 13.85 18.11 64.09
N ALA A 367 13.37 18.73 65.17
CA ALA A 367 12.38 19.82 65.09
C ALA A 367 12.88 21.01 64.27
N SER A 368 14.20 21.28 64.29
CA SER A 368 14.86 22.34 63.52
C SER A 368 15.19 21.96 62.07
N SER A 369 15.03 20.69 61.69
CA SER A 369 15.35 20.20 60.34
C SER A 369 14.21 20.46 59.37
N ALA A 370 14.53 20.75 58.11
CA ALA A 370 13.56 20.92 57.03
C ALA A 370 14.02 20.14 55.78
N LEU A 371 13.10 19.79 54.86
CA LEU A 371 13.50 19.16 53.60
C LEU A 371 14.17 20.18 52.67
N ILE A 372 13.44 21.27 52.39
CA ILE A 372 13.86 22.32 51.45
C ILE A 372 13.84 23.67 52.17
N ASN A 373 14.92 24.44 52.00
CA ASN A 373 15.02 25.84 52.37
C ASN A 373 15.45 26.67 51.16
N MET A 374 14.78 27.79 50.89
CA MET A 374 15.22 28.74 49.87
C MET A 374 15.25 30.15 50.45
N SER A 375 16.46 30.69 50.61
CA SER A 375 16.72 31.97 51.27
C SER A 375 17.05 33.07 50.25
N GLY A 376 16.29 34.18 50.27
CA GLY A 376 16.59 35.37 49.47
C GLY A 376 15.45 35.90 48.61
N SER A 377 15.62 37.12 48.10
CA SER A 377 14.75 37.68 47.06
C SER A 377 15.08 37.06 45.69
N ALA A 378 14.05 36.71 44.91
CA ALA A 378 14.11 36.31 43.50
C ALA A 378 14.72 34.92 43.15
N GLY A 379 14.85 33.99 44.09
CA GLY A 379 15.10 32.57 43.76
C GLY A 379 13.86 31.92 43.12
N LYS A 380 14.05 30.93 42.23
CA LYS A 380 12.96 30.21 41.55
C LYS A 380 13.02 28.71 41.84
N PHE A 381 11.89 28.13 42.25
CA PHE A 381 11.69 26.69 42.28
C PHE A 381 10.69 26.32 41.20
N LEU A 382 11.20 25.72 40.12
CA LEU A 382 10.43 25.37 38.94
C LEU A 382 10.27 23.86 38.88
N VAL A 383 9.04 23.41 39.05
CA VAL A 383 8.70 22.00 39.13
C VAL A 383 7.80 21.65 37.96
N ASP A 384 8.36 20.98 36.97
CA ASP A 384 7.61 20.42 35.87
C ASP A 384 7.62 18.89 36.03
N ILE A 385 6.65 18.36 36.78
CA ILE A 385 6.55 16.91 37.04
C ILE A 385 5.15 16.56 37.52
N GLN A 386 4.70 15.36 37.16
CA GLN A 386 3.29 15.05 37.00
C GLN A 386 2.57 14.55 38.25
N ARG A 387 3.26 13.89 39.18
CA ARG A 387 2.69 13.38 40.43
C ARG A 387 3.56 13.76 41.61
N VAL A 388 2.94 14.19 42.71
CA VAL A 388 3.64 14.55 43.94
C VAL A 388 3.06 13.77 45.11
N LYS A 389 3.91 12.97 45.75
CA LYS A 389 3.59 12.21 46.95
C LYS A 389 4.36 12.78 48.14
N ALA A 390 3.70 12.85 49.29
CA ALA A 390 4.29 13.37 50.51
C ALA A 390 3.93 12.52 51.73
N TRP A 391 4.89 12.36 52.65
CA TRP A 391 4.71 11.67 53.92
C TRP A 391 4.99 12.62 55.08
N ASN A 392 4.01 12.75 55.97
CA ASN A 392 4.20 13.47 57.22
C ASN A 392 5.27 12.81 58.09
N ARG A 393 5.87 13.59 58.99
CA ARG A 393 6.81 13.07 59.99
C ARG A 393 6.16 11.98 60.82
N SER A 394 6.81 10.83 60.87
CA SER A 394 6.39 9.68 61.65
C SER A 394 7.56 9.15 62.47
N GLY A 395 7.28 8.70 63.70
CA GLY A 395 8.24 7.92 64.49
C GLY A 395 8.33 6.46 64.03
N ALA A 396 7.45 6.04 63.12
CA ALA A 396 7.44 4.72 62.50
C ALA A 396 8.07 4.77 61.10
N VAL A 397 8.45 3.60 60.58
CA VAL A 397 8.94 3.44 59.20
C VAL A 397 7.88 3.92 58.22
N LEU A 398 8.28 4.71 57.23
CA LEU A 398 7.38 5.17 56.18
C LEU A 398 7.01 4.01 55.25
N ASP A 399 5.73 3.91 54.92
CA ASP A 399 5.22 2.96 53.94
C ASP A 399 5.25 3.61 52.55
N ASP A 400 6.04 3.04 51.65
CA ASP A 400 6.23 3.54 50.28
C ASP A 400 4.93 3.56 49.46
N ASP A 401 3.97 2.69 49.80
CA ASP A 401 2.71 2.54 49.08
C ASP A 401 1.57 3.38 49.69
N ALA A 402 1.78 4.00 50.87
CA ALA A 402 0.76 4.75 51.60
C ALA A 402 1.22 6.19 51.93
N PRO A 403 1.33 7.08 50.92
CA PRO A 403 1.60 8.49 51.17
C PRO A 403 0.48 9.16 51.96
N THR A 404 0.84 10.16 52.76
CA THR A 404 -0.16 11.00 53.45
C THR A 404 -0.94 11.84 52.44
N TYR A 405 -0.24 12.34 51.42
CA TYR A 405 -0.83 13.11 50.33
C TYR A 405 -0.32 12.60 48.98
N ASP A 406 -1.23 12.53 48.02
CA ASP A 406 -0.95 12.09 46.65
C ASP A 406 -1.68 13.04 45.69
N TRP A 407 -0.92 13.96 45.10
CA TRP A 407 -1.43 14.97 44.18
C TRP A 407 -1.08 14.60 42.75
N ASN A 408 -2.10 14.34 41.94
CA ASN A 408 -1.98 13.95 40.54
C ASN A 408 -3.25 14.37 39.77
N PRO A 409 -3.14 14.99 38.58
CA PRO A 409 -1.92 15.52 37.97
C PRO A 409 -1.46 16.86 38.54
N MET A 410 -0.18 17.18 38.41
CA MET A 410 0.42 18.48 38.71
C MET A 410 1.35 18.85 37.55
N PHE A 411 1.26 20.03 36.93
CA PHE A 411 2.20 20.43 35.85
C PHE A 411 2.61 21.89 35.97
N GLY A 412 3.81 22.22 35.46
CA GLY A 412 4.29 23.61 35.36
C GLY A 412 4.18 24.39 36.67
N MET A 413 4.47 23.75 37.81
CA MET A 413 4.32 24.36 39.13
C MET A 413 5.50 25.30 39.43
N GLU A 414 5.20 26.56 39.67
CA GLU A 414 6.12 27.48 40.32
C GLU A 414 5.79 27.53 41.82
N ILE A 415 6.71 27.05 42.66
CA ILE A 415 6.51 26.97 44.11
C ILE A 415 7.30 28.11 44.79
N PRO A 416 6.64 29.20 45.23
CA PRO A 416 7.33 30.31 45.86
C PRO A 416 7.71 29.98 47.31
N TYR A 417 8.98 30.13 47.64
CA TYR A 417 9.54 29.95 48.99
C TYR A 417 9.98 31.27 49.62
N SER A 418 9.86 31.34 50.95
CA SER A 418 10.52 32.34 51.80
C SER A 418 11.14 31.64 53.00
N GLY A 419 12.45 31.38 52.92
CA GLY A 419 13.15 30.51 53.87
C GLY A 419 12.63 29.08 53.77
N THR A 420 12.10 28.55 54.87
CA THR A 420 11.52 27.19 54.93
C THR A 420 10.01 27.16 54.71
N THR A 421 9.39 28.32 54.49
CA THR A 421 7.93 28.44 54.36
C THR A 421 7.55 28.57 52.89
N VAL A 422 6.59 27.76 52.46
CA VAL A 422 5.95 27.87 51.15
C VAL A 422 4.85 28.92 51.23
N ASN A 423 4.82 29.87 50.28
CA ASN A 423 3.74 30.85 50.23
C ASN A 423 2.55 30.28 49.44
N ASN A 424 1.59 29.73 50.17
CA ASN A 424 0.42 29.01 49.65
C ASN A 424 -0.43 29.80 48.65
N ALA A 425 -0.40 31.14 48.69
CA ALA A 425 -1.26 32.00 47.88
C ALA A 425 -0.84 32.15 46.40
N THR A 426 0.39 31.75 46.05
CA THR A 426 1.06 32.16 44.79
C THR A 426 1.63 31.00 43.97
N ILE A 427 1.13 29.77 44.16
CA ILE A 427 1.47 28.67 43.24
C ILE A 427 0.89 29.00 41.86
N LEU A 428 1.77 29.37 40.93
CA LEU A 428 1.45 29.68 39.53
C LEU A 428 1.69 28.41 38.72
N GLY A 429 0.68 27.95 37.99
CA GLY A 429 0.75 26.69 37.23
C GLY A 429 -0.64 26.18 36.92
N SER A 430 -0.96 26.14 35.63
CA SER A 430 -2.27 25.81 35.07
C SER A 430 -2.25 24.40 34.48
N SER A 431 -2.70 23.40 35.24
CA SER A 431 -3.32 22.16 34.74
C SER A 431 -3.42 21.11 35.86
N THR A 432 -4.41 21.29 36.74
CA THR A 432 -4.86 20.26 37.68
C THR A 432 -6.33 20.50 38.00
N THR A 433 -7.00 19.54 38.64
CA THR A 433 -8.38 19.74 39.11
C THR A 433 -8.43 20.76 40.25
N ALA A 434 -9.55 21.48 40.37
CA ALA A 434 -9.71 22.50 41.43
C ALA A 434 -9.44 21.94 42.83
N GLY A 435 -9.89 20.72 43.13
CA GLY A 435 -9.71 20.06 44.42
C GLY A 435 -8.25 19.65 44.70
N VAL A 436 -7.53 19.14 43.70
CA VAL A 436 -6.10 18.79 43.84
C VAL A 436 -5.26 20.06 44.07
N SER A 437 -5.53 21.14 43.30
CA SER A 437 -4.85 22.44 43.49
C SER A 437 -5.05 23.00 44.89
N GLU A 438 -6.29 22.98 45.39
CA GLU A 438 -6.64 23.50 46.70
C GLU A 438 -6.00 22.68 47.83
N SER A 439 -6.05 21.35 47.73
CA SER A 439 -5.38 20.45 48.67
C SER A 439 -3.86 20.68 48.73
N PHE A 440 -3.20 20.79 47.56
CA PHE A 440 -1.77 21.05 47.49
C PHE A 440 -1.41 22.39 48.15
N LYS A 441 -2.13 23.48 47.81
CA LYS A 441 -1.93 24.81 48.40
C LYS A 441 -2.10 24.81 49.92
N GLN A 442 -3.05 24.05 50.46
CA GLN A 442 -3.29 24.01 51.89
C GLN A 442 -2.26 23.18 52.67
N ASN A 443 -1.77 22.09 52.07
CA ASN A 443 -1.06 21.05 52.81
C ASN A 443 0.44 20.94 52.47
N PHE A 444 0.90 21.44 51.32
CA PHE A 444 2.31 21.30 50.92
C PHE A 444 3.25 22.12 51.84
N ASN A 445 4.04 21.43 52.66
CA ASN A 445 4.92 22.05 53.65
C ASN A 445 6.23 21.26 53.82
N THR A 446 7.37 21.93 53.55
CA THR A 446 8.71 21.33 53.73
C THR A 446 9.44 21.85 54.96
N GLY A 447 8.79 22.69 55.77
CA GLY A 447 9.39 23.41 56.88
C GLY A 447 9.66 22.59 58.14
N PRO A 448 10.28 23.20 59.16
CA PRO A 448 10.55 22.57 60.44
C PRO A 448 9.26 22.23 61.21
N THR A 449 9.33 21.24 62.10
CA THR A 449 8.24 20.77 63.00
C THR A 449 7.02 20.15 62.31
N THR A 450 6.39 20.82 61.34
CA THR A 450 5.13 20.40 60.71
C THR A 450 5.26 20.03 59.24
N GLY A 451 6.44 20.17 58.64
CA GLY A 451 6.68 19.76 57.26
C GLY A 451 6.89 18.26 57.10
N PHE A 452 6.96 17.80 55.85
CA PHE A 452 7.11 16.39 55.49
C PHE A 452 8.44 15.77 55.92
N GLN A 453 8.44 14.45 56.10
CA GLN A 453 9.65 13.64 56.25
C GLN A 453 10.20 13.17 54.90
N ARG A 454 9.33 12.96 53.90
CA ARG A 454 9.71 12.58 52.54
C ARG A 454 8.81 13.26 51.51
N LEU A 455 9.42 13.65 50.40
CA LEU A 455 8.76 14.12 49.19
C LEU A 455 9.24 13.30 48.00
N LEU A 456 8.29 12.80 47.23
CA LEU A 456 8.55 12.07 46.00
C LEU A 456 7.78 12.75 44.86
N PHE A 457 8.51 13.15 43.84
CA PHE A 457 7.95 13.61 42.58
C PHE A 457 8.19 12.55 41.51
N GLU A 458 7.14 12.14 40.79
CA GLU A 458 7.18 11.07 39.80
C GLU A 458 6.72 11.56 38.44
N PHE A 459 7.41 11.09 37.40
CA PHE A 459 7.00 11.29 36.03
C PHE A 459 5.73 10.51 35.71
N ILE A 460 4.80 11.15 35.02
CA ILE A 460 3.70 10.47 34.32
C ILE A 460 3.90 10.72 32.84
N PRO A 461 4.01 9.64 32.03
CA PRO A 461 4.11 9.77 30.58
C PRO A 461 3.03 10.67 30.01
N ASP A 462 3.41 11.54 29.08
CA ASP A 462 2.43 12.21 28.22
C ASP A 462 1.60 11.17 27.48
N VAL A 463 0.34 11.51 27.24
CA VAL A 463 -0.66 10.59 26.72
C VAL A 463 -0.89 10.90 25.27
N LYS A 464 -0.72 9.89 24.42
CA LYS A 464 -0.65 10.13 22.98
C LYS A 464 -1.34 9.02 22.25
N VAL A 465 -1.84 9.33 21.08
CA VAL A 465 -2.68 8.41 20.32
C VAL A 465 -2.36 8.54 18.85
N LYS A 466 -2.41 7.41 18.16
CA LYS A 466 -2.39 7.34 16.71
C LYS A 466 -3.39 6.30 16.25
N ILE A 467 -3.94 6.52 15.06
CA ILE A 467 -4.76 5.53 14.36
C ILE A 467 -3.87 4.84 13.32
N ASP A 468 -3.72 3.51 13.42
CA ASP A 468 -2.83 2.73 12.57
C ASP A 468 -3.50 2.31 11.25
N ASN A 469 -4.78 1.92 11.29
CA ASN A 469 -5.49 1.46 10.09
C ASN A 469 -6.12 2.63 9.33
N GLN A 470 -6.05 2.60 8.00
CA GLN A 470 -6.68 3.61 7.15
C GLN A 470 -8.21 3.35 7.08
N PRO A 471 -9.06 4.24 7.60
CA PRO A 471 -10.51 4.12 7.50
C PRO A 471 -10.96 4.30 6.06
N VAL A 472 -11.96 3.53 5.63
CA VAL A 472 -12.49 3.59 4.25
C VAL A 472 -14.01 3.56 4.24
N ASP A 473 -14.62 4.01 3.16
CA ASP A 473 -16.08 4.03 2.99
C ASP A 473 -16.65 2.76 2.33
N ASN A 474 -15.81 1.85 1.83
CA ASN A 474 -16.29 0.62 1.20
C ASN A 474 -16.81 -0.40 2.24
N PRO A 475 -18.11 -0.74 2.25
CA PRO A 475 -18.71 -1.60 3.28
C PRO A 475 -18.21 -3.05 3.28
N ASN A 476 -17.51 -3.48 2.23
CA ASN A 476 -16.90 -4.81 2.15
C ASN A 476 -15.50 -4.85 2.79
N ASN A 477 -14.94 -3.71 3.19
CA ASN A 477 -13.65 -3.61 3.86
C ASN A 477 -13.85 -3.57 5.39
N ALA A 478 -13.07 -4.34 6.14
CA ALA A 478 -13.12 -4.34 7.61
C ALA A 478 -12.84 -2.93 8.21
N ASN A 479 -11.99 -2.14 7.55
CA ASN A 479 -11.69 -0.76 7.95
C ASN A 479 -12.85 0.22 7.70
N SER A 480 -14.00 -0.24 7.19
CA SER A 480 -15.21 0.57 7.12
C SER A 480 -16.02 0.57 8.43
N LYS A 481 -15.57 -0.20 9.43
CA LYS A 481 -16.23 -0.38 10.73
C LYS A 481 -15.25 -0.45 11.90
N ILE A 482 -13.99 -0.83 11.65
CA ILE A 482 -12.98 -0.98 12.69
C ILE A 482 -12.01 0.20 12.65
N ILE A 483 -11.71 0.77 13.82
CA ILE A 483 -10.63 1.72 14.06
C ILE A 483 -9.68 1.10 15.09
N SER A 484 -8.40 1.03 14.74
CA SER A 484 -7.34 0.41 15.55
C SER A 484 -6.12 1.31 15.57
N GLY A 485 -5.36 1.26 16.65
CA GLY A 485 -4.19 2.10 16.79
C GLY A 485 -3.39 1.84 18.06
N GLN A 486 -2.51 2.79 18.38
CA GLN A 486 -1.67 2.73 19.58
C GLN A 486 -1.77 3.99 20.43
N THR A 487 -1.64 3.77 21.73
CA THR A 487 -1.54 4.79 22.76
C THR A 487 -0.68 4.26 23.92
N ASN A 488 -0.62 4.96 25.04
CA ASN A 488 0.03 4.48 26.26
C ASN A 488 -0.75 3.29 26.84
N ALA A 489 -0.04 2.30 27.38
CA ALA A 489 -0.66 1.12 28.00
C ALA A 489 -1.70 1.52 29.08
N GLY A 490 -2.90 0.97 28.96
CA GLY A 490 -4.01 1.26 29.88
C GLY A 490 -4.65 2.66 29.75
N ALA A 491 -4.24 3.47 28.77
CA ALA A 491 -4.93 4.71 28.43
C ALA A 491 -6.33 4.41 27.88
N PHE A 492 -7.26 5.35 28.08
CA PHE A 492 -8.56 5.30 27.44
C PHE A 492 -8.51 6.14 26.18
N VAL A 493 -8.95 5.56 25.06
CA VAL A 493 -9.02 6.20 23.75
C VAL A 493 -10.46 6.43 23.38
N ARG A 494 -10.75 7.59 22.79
CA ARG A 494 -12.08 7.99 22.40
C ARG A 494 -12.09 8.58 21.00
N LEU A 495 -13.07 8.18 20.18
CA LEU A 495 -13.18 8.61 18.78
C LEU A 495 -14.29 9.65 18.57
N SER A 496 -14.11 10.57 17.61
CA SER A 496 -15.06 11.65 17.23
C SER A 496 -14.97 11.97 15.73
N ASP A 497 -16.05 12.40 15.10
CA ASP A 497 -16.06 13.04 13.76
C ASP A 497 -15.79 14.55 13.79
N THR A 498 -15.86 15.13 14.97
CA THR A 498 -15.73 16.57 15.18
C THR A 498 -14.59 16.85 16.15
N PRO A 499 -13.77 17.87 15.88
CA PRO A 499 -12.69 18.22 16.77
C PRO A 499 -13.25 18.73 18.10
N VAL A 500 -12.74 18.18 19.19
CA VAL A 500 -13.10 18.59 20.56
C VAL A 500 -12.25 19.81 20.92
N SER A 501 -12.90 20.95 21.18
CA SER A 501 -12.19 22.16 21.60
C SER A 501 -11.78 22.10 23.08
N GLY A 502 -10.47 22.07 23.38
CA GLY A 502 -9.91 22.33 24.72
C GLY A 502 -9.70 21.12 25.63
N GLY A 503 -9.51 19.93 25.06
CA GLY A 503 -9.08 18.73 25.77
C GLY A 503 -10.05 18.16 26.81
N TYR A 504 -9.73 16.96 27.28
CA TYR A 504 -10.45 16.32 28.37
C TYR A 504 -9.67 16.48 29.69
N SER A 505 -10.10 17.41 30.54
CA SER A 505 -9.49 17.61 31.87
C SER A 505 -9.78 16.48 32.88
N SER A 506 -10.78 15.62 32.61
CA SER A 506 -11.06 14.38 33.34
C SER A 506 -12.03 13.50 32.55
N PHE A 507 -12.03 12.18 32.78
CA PHE A 507 -13.11 11.29 32.36
C PHE A 507 -14.16 11.18 33.48
N PRO A 508 -15.39 11.67 33.29
CA PRO A 508 -16.48 11.34 34.19
C PRO A 508 -16.92 9.90 33.94
N THR A 509 -17.19 9.15 35.01
CA THR A 509 -17.78 7.79 34.95
C THR A 509 -19.19 7.77 34.35
N SER A 510 -19.78 8.95 34.09
CA SER A 510 -21.10 9.09 33.50
C SER A 510 -21.19 10.44 32.81
N ASN A 511 -21.49 10.42 31.50
CA ASN A 511 -22.09 11.53 30.75
C ASN A 511 -21.15 12.49 29.98
N ASN A 512 -20.40 12.01 28.99
CA ASN A 512 -20.03 12.86 27.85
C ASN A 512 -20.59 12.25 26.59
N THR A 513 -21.34 13.02 25.80
CA THR A 513 -21.81 12.62 24.48
C THR A 513 -20.84 13.13 23.43
N ILE A 514 -20.13 12.24 22.73
CA ILE A 514 -19.41 12.61 21.50
C ILE A 514 -20.32 12.32 20.31
N ALA A 515 -20.24 13.18 19.29
CA ALA A 515 -20.96 13.01 18.04
C ALA A 515 -20.48 11.76 17.29
N ASP A 516 -21.42 11.12 16.62
CA ASP A 516 -21.22 9.80 16.03
C ASP A 516 -20.30 9.90 14.80
N PRO A 517 -19.19 9.12 14.70
CA PRO A 517 -18.39 9.09 13.50
C PRO A 517 -19.08 8.44 12.30
N THR A 518 -20.33 7.96 12.48
CA THR A 518 -21.20 7.39 11.45
C THR A 518 -22.39 8.32 11.19
N VAL A 519 -22.82 8.41 9.92
CA VAL A 519 -23.94 9.27 9.54
C VAL A 519 -25.25 8.79 10.17
N GLY A 520 -25.86 9.66 11.00
CA GLY A 520 -27.19 9.45 11.58
C GLY A 520 -27.23 8.65 12.87
N GLY A 521 -26.09 8.34 13.48
CA GLY A 521 -26.04 7.63 14.76
C GLY A 521 -26.29 8.53 15.98
N THR A 522 -26.84 7.95 17.04
CA THR A 522 -27.27 8.66 18.27
C THR A 522 -26.54 8.15 19.52
N GLN A 523 -25.53 7.27 19.36
CA GLN A 523 -24.85 6.66 20.49
C GLN A 523 -23.52 7.36 20.83
N PRO A 524 -23.28 7.72 22.11
CA PRO A 524 -22.26 8.73 22.40
C PRO A 524 -20.93 8.17 22.91
N ASN A 525 -20.78 6.84 23.01
CA ASN A 525 -19.79 6.20 23.89
C ASN A 525 -18.83 5.26 23.15
N TYR A 526 -17.95 5.83 22.32
CA TYR A 526 -16.87 5.10 21.65
C TYR A 526 -15.56 5.23 22.42
N THR A 527 -15.54 4.74 23.66
CA THR A 527 -14.34 4.75 24.52
C THR A 527 -13.85 3.33 24.73
N VAL A 528 -12.61 3.05 24.34
CA VAL A 528 -11.92 1.78 24.56
C VAL A 528 -10.73 2.01 25.47
N LYS A 529 -10.40 1.02 26.31
CA LYS A 529 -9.17 1.03 27.09
C LYS A 529 -8.11 0.24 26.33
N ALA A 530 -6.96 0.86 26.09
CA ALA A 530 -5.82 0.20 25.48
C ALA A 530 -5.28 -0.91 26.38
N ASP A 531 -4.75 -1.95 25.76
CA ASP A 531 -4.20 -3.10 26.46
C ASP A 531 -2.82 -2.81 27.09
N SER A 532 -2.15 -3.85 27.61
CA SER A 532 -0.82 -3.72 28.24
C SER A 532 0.29 -3.33 27.26
N THR A 533 0.06 -3.47 25.96
CA THR A 533 0.98 -3.06 24.89
C THR A 533 0.68 -1.66 24.36
N GLY A 534 -0.45 -1.07 24.78
CA GLY A 534 -0.92 0.21 24.26
C GLY A 534 -1.78 0.10 23.01
N HIS A 535 -2.07 -1.11 22.53
CA HIS A 535 -2.96 -1.32 21.40
C HIS A 535 -4.42 -1.09 21.82
N PHE A 536 -5.16 -0.40 20.95
CA PHE A 536 -6.61 -0.28 21.07
C PHE A 536 -7.27 -0.66 19.74
N GLU A 537 -8.43 -1.28 19.84
CA GLU A 537 -9.27 -1.61 18.70
C GLU A 537 -10.72 -1.33 19.07
N PHE A 538 -11.43 -0.69 18.17
CA PHE A 538 -12.80 -0.30 18.35
C PHE A 538 -13.59 -0.64 17.07
N GLU A 539 -14.61 -1.47 17.22
CA GLU A 539 -15.60 -1.72 16.16
C GLU A 539 -16.78 -0.77 16.37
N VAL A 540 -17.01 0.14 15.42
CA VAL A 540 -18.11 1.08 15.47
C VAL A 540 -19.42 0.34 15.19
N PRO A 541 -20.42 0.39 16.09
CA PRO A 541 -21.71 -0.27 15.89
C PRO A 541 -22.52 0.50 14.85
N THR A 542 -22.23 0.24 13.57
CA THR A 542 -23.02 0.72 12.44
C THR A 542 -24.31 -0.10 12.40
N ASN A 543 -25.49 0.52 12.35
CA ASN A 543 -26.73 -0.19 12.06
C ASN A 543 -26.55 -0.97 10.73
N GLU A 544 -26.56 -2.30 10.81
CA GLU A 544 -26.50 -3.27 9.71
C GLU A 544 -26.00 -2.75 8.34
N ASN A 545 -24.71 -2.39 8.23
CA ASN A 545 -23.97 -2.07 6.99
C ASN A 545 -23.88 -0.60 6.52
N ILE A 546 -24.01 0.39 7.40
CA ILE A 546 -23.64 1.77 7.03
C ILE A 546 -22.11 1.96 7.23
N PRO A 547 -21.28 2.09 6.18
CA PRO A 547 -19.85 2.30 6.34
C PRO A 547 -19.53 3.73 6.81
N PHE A 548 -18.25 4.00 7.10
CA PHE A 548 -17.76 5.37 7.25
C PHE A 548 -18.08 6.22 6.01
N VAL A 549 -18.18 7.53 6.18
CA VAL A 549 -18.40 8.45 5.06
C VAL A 549 -17.08 9.04 4.62
N ALA A 550 -16.75 8.85 3.34
CA ALA A 550 -15.55 9.39 2.73
C ALA A 550 -15.46 10.92 2.92
N GLY A 551 -14.25 11.39 3.23
CA GLY A 551 -13.98 12.80 3.52
C GLY A 551 -14.26 13.24 4.96
N THR A 552 -14.94 12.43 5.78
CA THR A 552 -15.03 12.70 7.22
C THR A 552 -13.67 12.47 7.89
N THR A 553 -13.30 13.34 8.82
CA THR A 553 -12.11 13.16 9.65
C THR A 553 -12.48 12.42 10.93
N ILE A 554 -11.78 11.31 11.19
CA ILE A 554 -11.86 10.60 12.47
C ILE A 554 -10.76 11.13 13.37
N HIS A 555 -11.17 11.75 14.47
CA HIS A 555 -10.31 12.23 15.54
C HIS A 555 -10.22 11.20 16.66
N ALA A 556 -9.02 10.94 17.16
CA ALA A 556 -8.79 10.12 18.34
C ALA A 556 -8.25 10.96 19.50
N TYR A 557 -8.78 10.71 20.69
CA TYR A 557 -8.40 11.37 21.94
C TYR A 557 -8.00 10.35 22.98
N ALA A 558 -6.80 10.45 23.54
CA ALA A 558 -6.37 9.56 24.62
C ALA A 558 -6.21 10.28 25.96
N PHE A 559 -6.53 9.56 27.04
CA PHE A 559 -6.23 10.01 28.39
C PHE A 559 -5.76 8.88 29.30
N LEU A 560 -4.80 9.22 30.15
CA LEU A 560 -4.21 8.36 31.15
C LEU A 560 -3.79 9.20 32.35
N ASN A 561 -4.27 8.81 33.54
CA ASN A 561 -3.87 9.39 34.83
C ASN A 561 -3.95 10.92 34.94
N GLY A 562 -4.95 11.56 34.30
CA GLY A 562 -5.17 13.00 34.41
C GLY A 562 -4.56 13.82 33.27
N LYS A 563 -3.79 13.20 32.38
CA LYS A 563 -3.31 13.81 31.14
C LYS A 563 -4.22 13.43 29.98
N SER A 564 -4.58 14.42 29.18
CA SER A 564 -5.02 14.23 27.80
C SER A 564 -3.84 14.49 26.85
N ASP A 565 -4.01 14.11 25.60
CA ASP A 565 -3.16 14.42 24.46
C ASP A 565 -3.14 15.90 24.02
N ASP A 566 -3.80 16.78 24.78
CA ASP A 566 -4.22 18.13 24.39
C ASP A 566 -3.09 19.18 24.31
N THR A 567 -1.81 18.81 24.18
CA THR A 567 -0.73 19.83 24.11
C THR A 567 0.50 19.55 23.23
N ASP A 568 0.84 18.31 22.86
CA ASP A 568 1.93 18.00 21.89
C ASP A 568 2.05 16.45 21.76
N PRO A 569 2.19 15.87 20.56
CA PRO A 569 2.38 14.42 20.32
C PRO A 569 3.73 13.87 20.80
N ILE A 570 3.99 12.54 20.67
CA ILE A 570 5.24 11.89 21.18
C ILE A 570 6.30 12.31 20.21
N GLY A 571 7.34 12.95 20.74
CA GLY A 571 8.38 13.54 19.94
C GLY A 571 7.93 14.87 19.39
N SER A 572 8.03 15.93 20.20
CA SER A 572 8.22 17.24 19.60
C SER A 572 9.46 17.15 18.69
N ALA A 573 9.22 17.49 17.41
CA ALA A 573 10.04 17.42 16.20
C ALA A 573 9.74 16.31 15.15
N ASP A 574 9.13 15.16 15.47
CA ASP A 574 9.19 14.00 14.52
C ASP A 574 7.88 13.25 14.18
N VAL A 575 6.70 13.67 14.63
CA VAL A 575 5.42 13.03 14.20
C VAL A 575 4.54 14.05 13.47
N PRO A 576 4.32 13.89 12.14
CA PRO A 576 3.44 14.77 11.37
C PRO A 576 2.00 14.77 11.91
N GLU A 577 1.30 15.91 11.81
CA GLU A 577 -0.14 16.05 12.15
C GLU A 577 -1.02 14.98 11.44
N GLU A 578 -0.54 14.39 10.35
CA GLU A 578 -1.20 13.38 9.51
C GLU A 578 -1.32 11.97 10.16
N GLU A 579 -0.76 11.76 11.35
CA GLU A 579 -0.70 10.44 12.00
C GLU A 579 -1.77 10.18 13.08
N TRP A 580 -2.51 11.19 13.57
CA TRP A 580 -3.47 11.00 14.69
C TRP A 580 -4.92 11.11 14.24
N ASP A 581 -5.19 12.03 13.31
CA ASP A 581 -6.47 12.15 12.62
C ASP A 581 -6.41 11.39 11.30
N LYS A 582 -7.47 10.66 10.97
CA LYS A 582 -7.57 9.96 9.68
C LYS A 582 -8.80 10.41 8.92
N ILE A 583 -8.56 10.95 7.72
CA ILE A 583 -9.63 11.18 6.75
C ILE A 583 -10.04 9.84 6.17
N VAL A 584 -11.34 9.54 6.19
CA VAL A 584 -11.90 8.33 5.58
C VAL A 584 -11.64 8.38 4.07
N SER A 585 -10.93 7.38 3.55
CA SER A 585 -10.62 7.28 2.13
C SER A 585 -11.81 6.79 1.32
N ASP A 586 -11.99 7.43 0.17
CA ASP A 586 -12.94 7.03 -0.86
C ASP A 586 -12.39 5.85 -1.66
N THR A 587 -13.04 4.69 -1.54
CA THR A 587 -12.60 3.42 -2.16
C THR A 587 -13.73 2.69 -2.88
N THR A 588 -14.86 3.36 -3.04
CA THR A 588 -16.06 2.89 -3.72
C THR A 588 -16.12 3.48 -5.10
N ALA A 589 -16.52 2.69 -6.08
CA ALA A 589 -16.76 3.24 -7.42
C ALA A 589 -18.13 3.95 -7.46
N PRO A 590 -18.26 5.03 -8.24
CA PRO A 590 -19.53 5.68 -8.48
C PRO A 590 -20.50 4.73 -9.21
N SER A 591 -21.79 4.96 -9.00
CA SER A 591 -22.87 4.16 -9.57
C SER A 591 -23.82 5.02 -10.39
N ALA A 592 -24.44 4.42 -11.41
CA ALA A 592 -25.51 5.03 -12.18
C ALA A 592 -26.36 3.95 -12.85
N THR A 593 -27.54 4.34 -13.30
CA THR A 593 -28.38 3.50 -14.16
C THR A 593 -28.16 3.89 -15.62
N GLY A 594 -27.84 2.92 -16.47
CA GLY A 594 -27.77 3.13 -17.92
C GLY A 594 -29.15 3.45 -18.50
N VAL A 595 -29.22 4.46 -19.38
CA VAL A 595 -30.39 4.75 -20.19
C VAL A 595 -30.02 4.68 -21.67
N GLU A 596 -30.93 4.13 -22.46
CA GLU A 596 -30.76 4.02 -23.91
C GLU A 596 -30.95 5.39 -24.56
N GLY A 597 -30.17 5.67 -25.61
CA GLY A 597 -30.24 6.93 -26.36
C GLY A 597 -30.51 6.69 -27.83
N SER A 598 -31.39 7.50 -28.42
CA SER A 598 -31.81 7.40 -29.83
C SER A 598 -31.39 8.65 -30.61
N PHE A 599 -30.60 8.47 -31.67
CA PHE A 599 -30.01 9.56 -32.46
C PHE A 599 -30.16 9.30 -33.97
N VAL A 600 -29.97 10.34 -34.77
CA VAL A 600 -30.01 10.24 -36.24
C VAL A 600 -28.59 10.04 -36.78
N VAL A 601 -28.45 9.34 -37.90
CA VAL A 601 -27.16 9.24 -38.62
C VAL A 601 -26.50 10.61 -38.81
N ASN A 602 -25.18 10.67 -38.63
CA ASN A 602 -24.34 11.87 -38.69
C ASN A 602 -24.63 12.94 -37.62
N THR A 603 -25.30 12.58 -36.52
CA THR A 603 -25.36 13.46 -35.33
C THR A 603 -23.96 13.54 -34.69
N PRO A 604 -23.51 14.71 -34.20
CA PRO A 604 -22.28 14.79 -33.42
C PRO A 604 -22.30 13.82 -32.23
N LEU A 605 -21.14 13.25 -31.88
CA LEU A 605 -21.01 12.32 -30.76
C LEU A 605 -21.64 12.92 -29.49
N PRO A 606 -22.73 12.32 -28.95
CA PRO A 606 -23.36 12.84 -27.73
C PRO A 606 -22.43 12.76 -26.53
N GLU A 607 -22.69 13.56 -25.49
CA GLU A 607 -21.94 13.43 -24.24
C GLU A 607 -22.26 12.09 -23.55
N ALA A 608 -21.24 11.44 -22.99
CA ALA A 608 -21.41 10.16 -22.29
C ALA A 608 -22.45 10.23 -21.15
N LYS A 609 -22.59 11.39 -20.50
CA LYS A 609 -23.60 11.63 -19.45
C LYS A 609 -25.05 11.52 -19.94
N THR A 610 -25.31 11.68 -21.24
CA THR A 610 -26.65 11.53 -21.82
C THR A 610 -27.21 10.12 -21.67
N PHE A 611 -26.33 9.12 -21.53
CA PHE A 611 -26.70 7.70 -21.39
C PHE A 611 -26.80 7.23 -19.93
N LEU A 612 -26.84 8.15 -18.97
CA LEU A 612 -26.83 7.85 -17.54
C LEU A 612 -27.95 8.60 -16.80
N LYS A 613 -28.51 7.95 -15.77
CA LYS A 613 -29.39 8.57 -14.77
C LYS A 613 -29.04 8.07 -13.37
N ASP A 614 -29.57 8.74 -12.34
CA ASP A 614 -29.41 8.33 -10.94
C ASP A 614 -27.93 8.15 -10.55
N ILE A 615 -27.07 9.08 -10.99
CA ILE A 615 -25.64 9.03 -10.71
C ILE A 615 -25.43 9.32 -9.22
N THR A 616 -24.86 8.36 -8.49
CA THR A 616 -24.64 8.45 -7.03
C THR A 616 -23.30 7.84 -6.61
N ASP A 617 -22.75 8.35 -5.51
CA ASP A 617 -21.53 7.87 -4.86
C ASP A 617 -21.70 7.94 -3.33
N THR A 618 -20.95 7.14 -2.56
CA THR A 618 -20.97 7.19 -1.09
C THR A 618 -20.29 8.44 -0.54
N ASN A 619 -19.42 9.09 -1.33
CA ASN A 619 -18.88 10.40 -1.07
C ASN A 619 -19.79 11.50 -1.68
N PRO A 620 -20.59 12.22 -0.88
CA PRO A 620 -21.54 13.20 -1.41
C PRO A 620 -20.89 14.43 -2.06
N ASN A 621 -19.58 14.63 -1.87
CA ASN A 621 -18.85 15.80 -2.36
C ASN A 621 -17.93 15.49 -3.56
N THR A 622 -17.97 14.28 -4.12
CA THR A 622 -17.07 13.87 -5.21
C THR A 622 -17.57 14.35 -6.58
N THR A 623 -16.65 14.71 -7.48
CA THR A 623 -16.98 15.01 -8.88
C THR A 623 -16.93 13.73 -9.70
N ILE A 624 -18.06 13.37 -10.31
CA ILE A 624 -18.16 12.17 -11.17
C ILE A 624 -18.02 12.57 -12.64
N THR A 625 -17.02 11.97 -13.28
CA THR A 625 -16.77 12.07 -14.72
C THR A 625 -17.34 10.86 -15.44
N ALA A 626 -17.82 11.06 -16.67
CA ALA A 626 -18.34 10.00 -17.53
C ALA A 626 -17.65 10.11 -18.88
N SER A 627 -17.16 8.98 -19.40
CA SER A 627 -16.48 8.89 -20.70
C SER A 627 -16.86 7.60 -21.41
N TYR A 628 -16.69 7.56 -22.73
CA TYR A 628 -16.89 6.30 -23.46
C TYR A 628 -15.67 5.40 -23.31
N LYS A 629 -15.91 4.09 -23.17
CA LYS A 629 -14.86 3.07 -23.20
C LYS A 629 -14.28 2.90 -24.61
N ASP A 630 -15.13 2.96 -25.62
CA ASP A 630 -14.75 2.82 -27.03
C ASP A 630 -14.15 4.12 -27.57
N SER A 631 -13.34 3.98 -28.62
CA SER A 631 -12.70 5.13 -29.27
C SER A 631 -13.72 6.01 -30.00
N GLU A 632 -13.40 7.30 -30.12
CA GLU A 632 -14.20 8.26 -30.89
C GLU A 632 -14.38 7.83 -32.36
N GLU A 633 -13.40 7.16 -32.96
CA GLU A 633 -13.51 6.60 -34.32
C GLU A 633 -14.59 5.50 -34.39
N THR A 634 -14.60 4.59 -33.41
CA THR A 634 -15.61 3.52 -33.31
C THR A 634 -17.01 4.09 -33.15
N LEU A 635 -17.18 5.06 -32.24
CA LEU A 635 -18.48 5.67 -31.94
C LEU A 635 -19.00 6.52 -33.10
N ASN A 636 -18.13 7.26 -33.79
CA ASN A 636 -18.49 7.95 -35.03
C ASN A 636 -18.85 6.96 -36.14
N GLY A 637 -18.19 5.79 -36.17
CA GLY A 637 -18.58 4.67 -37.01
C GLY A 637 -20.02 4.23 -36.75
N TYR A 638 -20.40 4.04 -35.47
CA TYR A 638 -21.78 3.70 -35.09
C TYR A 638 -22.78 4.77 -35.53
N LEU A 639 -22.46 6.06 -35.33
CA LEU A 639 -23.31 7.18 -35.72
C LEU A 639 -23.38 7.40 -37.25
N SER A 640 -22.54 6.74 -38.05
CA SER A 640 -22.58 6.84 -39.51
C SER A 640 -23.60 5.91 -40.18
N THR A 641 -24.04 4.87 -39.47
CA THR A 641 -24.88 3.79 -40.03
C THR A 641 -26.04 3.50 -39.09
N ALA A 642 -27.26 3.44 -39.62
CA ALA A 642 -28.43 3.09 -38.81
C ALA A 642 -28.31 1.68 -38.24
N GLY A 643 -28.63 1.50 -36.95
CA GLY A 643 -28.50 0.24 -36.23
C GLY A 643 -28.49 0.40 -34.71
N ASP A 644 -28.48 -0.73 -34.02
CA ASP A 644 -28.38 -0.82 -32.56
C ASP A 644 -26.95 -1.20 -32.15
N TYR A 645 -26.36 -0.42 -31.26
CA TYR A 645 -24.98 -0.60 -30.82
C TYR A 645 -24.93 -0.67 -29.29
N ASP A 646 -24.26 -1.69 -28.77
CA ASP A 646 -23.91 -1.76 -27.35
C ASP A 646 -22.74 -0.82 -27.09
N ILE A 647 -22.92 0.11 -26.15
CA ILE A 647 -21.89 1.05 -25.73
C ILE A 647 -21.63 0.88 -24.23
N THR A 648 -20.39 1.15 -23.82
CA THR A 648 -20.00 1.13 -22.40
C THR A 648 -19.53 2.51 -21.98
N ILE A 649 -20.16 3.04 -20.94
CA ILE A 649 -19.78 4.29 -20.30
C ILE A 649 -18.89 3.96 -19.09
N LEU A 650 -17.72 4.57 -19.03
CA LEU A 650 -16.83 4.55 -17.88
C LEU A 650 -17.17 5.73 -16.98
N LEU A 651 -17.61 5.42 -15.76
CA LEU A 651 -17.69 6.38 -14.68
C LEU A 651 -16.38 6.36 -13.89
N ALA A 652 -15.91 7.54 -13.51
CA ALA A 652 -14.77 7.70 -12.62
C ALA A 652 -15.02 8.87 -11.65
N ASP A 653 -14.68 8.67 -10.38
CA ASP A 653 -14.64 9.72 -9.37
C ASP A 653 -13.26 10.41 -9.35
N GLU A 654 -13.07 11.39 -8.45
CA GLU A 654 -11.78 12.07 -8.26
C GLU A 654 -10.71 11.19 -7.60
N ALA A 655 -11.11 10.14 -6.88
CA ALA A 655 -10.22 9.18 -6.22
C ALA A 655 -9.65 8.13 -7.20
N GLY A 656 -10.19 8.07 -8.43
CA GLY A 656 -9.78 7.13 -9.47
C GLY A 656 -10.52 5.79 -9.42
N ASN A 657 -11.59 5.66 -8.61
CA ASN A 657 -12.44 4.48 -8.62
C ASN A 657 -13.36 4.52 -9.86
N THR A 658 -13.50 3.38 -10.54
CA THR A 658 -14.21 3.33 -11.83
C THR A 658 -15.32 2.29 -11.87
N ALA A 659 -16.40 2.58 -12.58
CA ALA A 659 -17.48 1.64 -12.88
C ALA A 659 -17.82 1.62 -14.38
N GLU A 660 -18.19 0.44 -14.89
CA GLU A 660 -18.64 0.27 -16.28
C GLU A 660 -20.15 0.16 -16.34
N ILE A 661 -20.80 1.08 -17.05
CA ILE A 661 -22.24 1.07 -17.29
C ILE A 661 -22.49 0.70 -18.75
N LYS A 662 -23.09 -0.46 -18.97
CA LYS A 662 -23.48 -0.93 -20.30
C LYS A 662 -24.87 -0.40 -20.64
N THR A 663 -25.02 0.14 -21.85
CA THR A 663 -26.27 0.70 -22.37
C THR A 663 -26.29 0.63 -23.89
N LYS A 664 -27.38 1.07 -24.52
CA LYS A 664 -27.58 1.01 -25.97
C LYS A 664 -27.64 2.38 -26.62
N LEU A 665 -27.03 2.46 -27.78
CA LEU A 665 -27.13 3.55 -28.74
C LEU A 665 -27.95 3.06 -29.94
N HIS A 666 -29.10 3.67 -30.16
CA HIS A 666 -29.95 3.42 -31.31
C HIS A 666 -29.73 4.54 -32.34
N VAL A 667 -29.30 4.17 -33.56
CA VAL A 667 -29.06 5.11 -34.65
C VAL A 667 -30.10 4.90 -35.73
N PHE A 668 -30.87 5.94 -36.02
CA PHE A 668 -31.94 5.95 -37.01
C PHE A 668 -31.52 6.70 -38.27
N ASP A 669 -32.06 6.33 -39.43
CA ASP A 669 -31.78 7.01 -40.70
C ASP A 669 -32.34 8.45 -40.77
N SER A 670 -33.34 8.76 -39.94
CA SER A 670 -34.07 10.01 -39.90
C SER A 670 -34.67 10.26 -38.51
N SER A 671 -34.94 11.54 -38.19
CA SER A 671 -35.56 11.96 -36.91
C SER A 671 -37.02 11.54 -36.77
N GLY A 672 -37.62 11.06 -37.85
CA GLY A 672 -38.96 10.50 -37.87
C GLY A 672 -39.32 10.08 -39.29
N LYS A 673 -40.00 8.95 -39.40
CA LYS A 673 -40.25 8.27 -40.66
C LYS A 673 -41.66 7.70 -40.69
N ILE A 674 -42.21 7.59 -41.89
CA ILE A 674 -43.41 6.80 -42.19
C ILE A 674 -43.03 5.82 -43.30
N GLU A 675 -43.27 4.53 -43.08
CA GLU A 675 -43.03 3.45 -44.04
C GLU A 675 -44.31 2.71 -44.38
N GLY A 676 -44.30 1.97 -45.48
CA GLY A 676 -45.42 1.17 -45.98
C GLY A 676 -45.03 0.45 -47.29
N GLU A 677 -45.54 -0.76 -47.46
CA GLU A 677 -45.27 -1.67 -48.58
C GLU A 677 -46.29 -1.49 -49.72
N ASP A 678 -45.82 -1.54 -50.97
CA ASP A 678 -46.70 -1.60 -52.14
C ASP A 678 -47.45 -2.94 -52.20
N ILE A 679 -48.69 -2.91 -52.68
CA ILE A 679 -49.59 -4.08 -52.69
C ILE A 679 -49.99 -4.44 -54.14
N GLU A 680 -50.06 -5.74 -54.42
CA GLU A 680 -50.60 -6.29 -55.66
C GLU A 680 -51.66 -7.36 -55.39
N LEU A 681 -52.83 -7.26 -56.03
CA LEU A 681 -54.00 -8.12 -55.85
C LEU A 681 -54.72 -8.39 -57.17
N LYS A 682 -55.64 -9.37 -57.19
CA LYS A 682 -56.53 -9.69 -58.32
C LYS A 682 -57.97 -9.27 -58.02
N THR A 683 -58.75 -8.99 -59.06
CA THR A 683 -60.18 -8.67 -58.92
C THR A 683 -60.95 -9.77 -58.17
N SER A 684 -60.67 -11.05 -58.44
CA SER A 684 -61.30 -12.16 -57.72
C SER A 684 -61.10 -12.16 -56.21
N GLU A 685 -60.02 -11.55 -55.71
CA GLU A 685 -59.69 -11.51 -54.28
C GLU A 685 -60.48 -10.41 -53.55
N ILE A 686 -61.05 -9.45 -54.28
CA ILE A 686 -61.74 -8.28 -53.73
C ILE A 686 -63.19 -8.14 -54.20
N ASP A 687 -63.61 -8.87 -55.24
CA ASP A 687 -64.94 -8.75 -55.86
C ASP A 687 -66.11 -9.04 -54.89
N SER A 688 -65.87 -9.78 -53.81
CA SER A 688 -66.87 -10.09 -52.76
C SER A 688 -66.76 -9.21 -51.51
N MET A 689 -65.79 -8.29 -51.42
CA MET A 689 -65.55 -7.47 -50.24
C MET A 689 -66.35 -6.16 -50.30
N SER A 690 -66.91 -5.72 -49.17
CA SER A 690 -67.44 -4.36 -49.03
C SER A 690 -66.32 -3.31 -49.04
N ARG A 691 -66.68 -2.03 -49.21
CA ARG A 691 -65.70 -0.93 -49.20
C ARG A 691 -64.89 -0.87 -47.90
N GLU A 692 -65.55 -1.10 -46.78
CA GLU A 692 -64.93 -1.06 -45.45
C GLU A 692 -64.01 -2.26 -45.22
N GLU A 693 -64.43 -3.47 -45.61
CA GLU A 693 -63.61 -4.69 -45.51
C GLU A 693 -62.34 -4.58 -46.37
N PHE A 694 -62.48 -4.03 -47.58
CA PHE A 694 -61.35 -3.76 -48.46
C PHE A 694 -60.35 -2.78 -47.83
N GLU A 695 -60.80 -1.61 -47.33
CA GLU A 695 -59.88 -0.64 -46.73
C GLU A 695 -59.19 -1.18 -45.46
N ASN A 696 -59.88 -1.98 -44.65
CA ASN A 696 -59.29 -2.61 -43.47
C ASN A 696 -58.26 -3.68 -43.84
N GLN A 697 -58.55 -4.50 -44.85
CA GLN A 697 -57.59 -5.46 -45.40
C GLN A 697 -56.37 -4.73 -45.97
N MET A 698 -56.57 -3.64 -46.71
CA MET A 698 -55.46 -2.87 -47.29
C MET A 698 -54.58 -2.24 -46.20
N LYS A 699 -55.16 -1.70 -45.13
CA LYS A 699 -54.36 -1.19 -43.99
C LYS A 699 -53.47 -2.28 -43.38
N ALA A 700 -53.96 -3.51 -43.28
CA ALA A 700 -53.17 -4.64 -42.78
C ALA A 700 -52.04 -5.02 -43.76
N ASP A 701 -52.34 -5.04 -45.06
CA ASP A 701 -51.39 -5.46 -46.10
C ASP A 701 -50.30 -4.40 -46.39
N ILE A 702 -50.57 -3.10 -46.16
CA ILE A 702 -49.59 -2.02 -46.35
C ILE A 702 -48.48 -2.14 -45.29
N LYS A 703 -48.76 -2.75 -44.14
CA LYS A 703 -47.85 -2.89 -42.99
C LYS A 703 -47.14 -1.57 -42.63
N ALA A 704 -47.91 -0.49 -42.57
CA ALA A 704 -47.33 0.83 -42.32
C ALA A 704 -46.77 0.94 -40.90
N THR A 705 -45.62 1.58 -40.78
CA THR A 705 -44.98 1.92 -39.50
C THR A 705 -44.61 3.40 -39.48
N ALA A 706 -44.61 3.99 -38.29
CA ALA A 706 -44.21 5.37 -38.09
C ALA A 706 -43.55 5.57 -36.73
N TYR A 707 -42.50 6.37 -36.70
CA TYR A 707 -41.83 6.76 -35.46
C TYR A 707 -41.32 8.20 -35.53
N ILE A 708 -41.02 8.76 -34.35
CA ILE A 708 -40.32 10.03 -34.21
C ILE A 708 -39.35 9.96 -33.03
N LEU A 709 -38.25 10.71 -33.13
CA LEU A 709 -37.33 10.95 -32.02
C LEU A 709 -37.67 12.29 -31.36
N ILE A 710 -37.99 12.28 -30.07
CA ILE A 710 -38.21 13.49 -29.26
C ILE A 710 -37.25 13.43 -28.08
N ASP A 711 -36.47 14.49 -27.85
CA ASP A 711 -35.47 14.56 -26.79
C ASP A 711 -34.53 13.34 -26.73
N ASN A 712 -34.10 12.87 -27.91
CA ASN A 712 -33.23 11.69 -28.09
C ASN A 712 -33.85 10.37 -27.60
N GLN A 713 -35.18 10.27 -27.57
CA GLN A 713 -35.93 9.06 -27.22
C GLN A 713 -36.85 8.63 -28.36
N TYR A 714 -36.94 7.32 -28.59
CA TYR A 714 -37.81 6.72 -29.59
C TYR A 714 -39.28 6.78 -29.16
N LYS A 715 -40.16 7.26 -30.04
CA LYS A 715 -41.61 7.22 -29.87
C LYS A 715 -42.25 6.52 -31.07
N ASN A 716 -42.89 5.37 -30.82
CA ASN A 716 -43.72 4.66 -31.80
C ASN A 716 -45.01 5.46 -32.07
N LEU A 717 -45.40 5.59 -33.34
CA LEU A 717 -46.59 6.29 -33.83
C LEU A 717 -47.42 5.43 -34.79
N ASP A 718 -47.24 4.12 -34.82
CA ASP A 718 -47.91 3.19 -35.75
C ASP A 718 -49.44 3.30 -35.64
N ASP A 719 -49.97 3.46 -34.43
CA ASP A 719 -51.39 3.60 -34.15
C ASP A 719 -51.96 4.98 -34.52
N LYS A 720 -51.11 5.94 -34.92
CA LYS A 720 -51.47 7.32 -35.29
C LYS A 720 -51.42 7.57 -36.80
N ILE A 721 -51.13 6.56 -37.62
CA ILE A 721 -51.07 6.68 -39.08
C ILE A 721 -52.48 6.82 -39.66
N SER A 722 -52.66 7.85 -40.50
CA SER A 722 -53.85 8.09 -41.29
C SER A 722 -53.63 7.67 -42.74
N TYR A 723 -54.61 6.97 -43.32
CA TYR A 723 -54.57 6.40 -44.67
C TYR A 723 -55.60 7.10 -45.57
N ASP A 724 -55.18 7.65 -46.71
CA ASP A 724 -56.08 8.25 -47.70
C ASP A 724 -56.37 7.31 -48.87
N PHE A 725 -57.52 6.61 -48.82
CA PHE A 725 -58.01 5.73 -49.89
C PHE A 725 -58.92 6.45 -50.92
N SER A 726 -59.06 7.78 -50.86
CA SER A 726 -59.98 8.52 -51.73
C SER A 726 -59.66 8.40 -53.23
N LYS A 727 -58.41 8.06 -53.56
CA LYS A 727 -57.90 7.88 -54.93
C LYS A 727 -58.03 6.44 -55.45
N VAL A 728 -58.49 5.49 -54.63
CA VAL A 728 -58.52 4.06 -54.96
C VAL A 728 -59.93 3.61 -55.36
N ASN A 729 -60.06 2.96 -56.52
CA ASN A 729 -61.29 2.28 -56.95
C ASN A 729 -61.10 0.75 -56.90
N GLN A 730 -62.12 -0.02 -56.51
CA GLN A 730 -62.07 -1.49 -56.46
C GLN A 730 -62.27 -2.11 -57.85
N ALA A 731 -61.37 -1.79 -58.78
CA ALA A 731 -61.39 -2.30 -60.13
C ALA A 731 -59.95 -2.49 -60.62
N ALA A 732 -59.76 -3.24 -61.71
CA ALA A 732 -58.44 -3.43 -62.29
C ALA A 732 -57.80 -2.07 -62.63
N GLY A 733 -56.59 -1.82 -62.10
CA GLY A 733 -55.93 -0.52 -62.18
C GLY A 733 -54.75 -0.37 -61.22
N VAL A 734 -54.07 0.77 -61.31
CA VAL A 734 -52.98 1.16 -60.40
C VAL A 734 -53.40 2.44 -59.68
N TYR A 735 -53.33 2.43 -58.36
CA TYR A 735 -53.77 3.50 -57.47
C TYR A 735 -52.69 3.86 -56.45
N THR A 736 -52.85 5.00 -55.77
CA THR A 736 -51.92 5.46 -54.72
C THR A 736 -52.66 5.75 -53.43
N VAL A 737 -52.05 5.41 -52.29
CA VAL A 737 -52.54 5.70 -50.94
C VAL A 737 -51.51 6.57 -50.23
N ASP A 738 -51.95 7.72 -49.71
CA ASP A 738 -51.07 8.63 -48.95
C ASP A 738 -51.17 8.30 -47.45
N LEU A 739 -50.02 8.12 -46.80
CA LEU A 739 -49.86 7.85 -45.37
C LEU A 739 -49.34 9.09 -44.65
N THR A 740 -50.03 9.54 -43.61
CA THR A 740 -49.69 10.75 -42.86
C THR A 740 -49.86 10.55 -41.36
N VAL A 741 -49.10 11.29 -40.54
CA VAL A 741 -49.31 11.38 -39.08
C VAL A 741 -49.68 12.82 -38.71
N PRO A 742 -50.77 13.07 -37.96
CA PRO A 742 -51.15 14.42 -37.56
C PRO A 742 -50.09 15.10 -36.68
N LYS A 743 -49.81 16.38 -36.95
CA LYS A 743 -48.82 17.21 -36.23
C LYS A 743 -48.98 17.25 -34.70
N ALA A 744 -50.20 17.08 -34.21
CA ALA A 744 -50.50 17.06 -32.77
C ALA A 744 -49.95 15.79 -32.08
N GLU A 745 -49.90 14.66 -32.78
CA GLU A 745 -49.47 13.36 -32.24
C GLU A 745 -47.94 13.20 -32.24
N SER A 746 -47.27 13.93 -33.14
CA SER A 746 -45.81 13.99 -33.32
C SER A 746 -45.14 15.14 -32.55
N GLY A 747 -45.75 15.61 -31.45
CA GLY A 747 -45.15 16.62 -30.57
C GLY A 747 -44.96 18.00 -31.20
N GLY A 748 -45.71 18.31 -32.28
CA GLY A 748 -45.63 19.58 -32.99
C GLY A 748 -44.72 19.56 -34.23
N THR A 749 -44.08 18.44 -34.55
CA THR A 749 -43.19 18.28 -35.72
C THR A 749 -43.95 17.64 -36.88
N GLU A 750 -43.82 18.15 -38.09
CA GLU A 750 -44.50 17.60 -39.28
C GLU A 750 -43.66 16.46 -39.88
N LEU A 751 -44.21 15.24 -39.94
CA LEU A 751 -43.55 14.08 -40.54
C LEU A 751 -43.79 14.02 -42.06
N PRO A 752 -42.85 13.50 -42.85
CA PRO A 752 -42.99 13.42 -44.30
C PRO A 752 -44.07 12.41 -44.72
N THR A 753 -44.96 12.82 -45.64
CA THR A 753 -45.97 11.93 -46.23
C THR A 753 -45.33 10.80 -47.02
N LYS A 754 -45.76 9.56 -46.77
CA LYS A 754 -45.35 8.36 -47.54
C LYS A 754 -46.45 7.98 -48.53
N VAL A 755 -46.11 7.80 -49.80
CA VAL A 755 -47.04 7.33 -50.84
C VAL A 755 -46.76 5.86 -51.12
N VAL A 756 -47.82 5.05 -51.13
CA VAL A 756 -47.79 3.61 -51.41
C VAL A 756 -48.63 3.31 -52.66
N THR A 757 -48.18 2.37 -53.48
CA THR A 757 -48.86 1.96 -54.73
C THR A 757 -49.69 0.70 -54.50
N LEU A 758 -50.93 0.70 -54.99
CA LEU A 758 -51.85 -0.44 -54.98
C LEU A 758 -52.20 -0.85 -56.41
N THR A 759 -51.90 -2.09 -56.79
CA THR A 759 -52.14 -2.63 -58.15
C THR A 759 -53.19 -3.75 -58.12
N ILE A 760 -54.23 -3.66 -58.96
CA ILE A 760 -55.31 -4.66 -59.08
C ILE A 760 -55.33 -5.24 -60.51
N LYS A 761 -55.18 -6.58 -60.66
CA LYS A 761 -55.08 -7.33 -61.94
C LYS A 761 -56.36 -8.13 -62.28
N ALA A 762 -56.55 -8.51 -63.56
CA ALA A 762 -57.66 -9.36 -64.06
C ALA A 762 -57.37 -10.89 -63.95
N ASN A 763 -58.42 -11.75 -63.98
CA ASN A 763 -58.34 -13.21 -63.77
C ASN A 763 -57.71 -14.00 -64.97
N GLY A 764 -56.92 -15.06 -64.69
CA GLY A 764 -56.20 -15.93 -65.66
C GLY A 764 -56.90 -17.28 -66.02
N PRO A 765 -56.21 -18.28 -66.64
CA PRO A 765 -56.85 -19.38 -67.42
C PRO A 765 -57.56 -20.52 -66.65
N THR A 766 -58.47 -21.24 -67.34
CA THR A 766 -59.29 -22.39 -66.84
C THR A 766 -58.51 -23.54 -66.20
N ALA A 767 -59.09 -24.23 -65.21
CA ALA A 767 -58.44 -25.34 -64.49
C ALA A 767 -58.30 -26.62 -65.35
N PRO A 768 -57.32 -27.51 -65.04
CA PRO A 768 -57.15 -28.80 -65.72
C PRO A 768 -58.36 -29.74 -65.54
N VAL A 769 -58.64 -30.63 -66.51
CA VAL A 769 -59.81 -31.54 -66.48
C VAL A 769 -59.45 -32.99 -66.85
N ASP A 770 -60.18 -33.97 -66.32
CA ASP A 770 -60.01 -35.40 -66.62
C ASP A 770 -60.52 -35.73 -68.06
N PRO A 771 -59.69 -36.31 -68.95
CA PRO A 771 -60.12 -36.70 -70.29
C PRO A 771 -61.16 -37.83 -70.33
N ASP A 772 -61.19 -38.73 -69.35
CA ASP A 772 -62.16 -39.83 -69.28
C ASP A 772 -63.48 -39.39 -68.60
N ASN A 773 -63.47 -38.27 -67.85
CA ASN A 773 -64.67 -37.64 -67.27
C ASN A 773 -64.70 -36.09 -67.45
N PRO A 774 -64.94 -35.60 -68.67
CA PRO A 774 -64.71 -34.19 -69.03
C PRO A 774 -65.79 -33.20 -68.58
N GLN A 775 -66.77 -33.61 -67.77
CA GLN A 775 -67.95 -32.81 -67.42
C GLN A 775 -67.79 -31.96 -66.14
N GLU A 776 -66.71 -32.11 -65.35
CA GLU A 776 -66.50 -31.37 -64.10
C GLU A 776 -65.34 -30.36 -64.21
N GLY A 777 -65.58 -29.21 -64.85
CA GLY A 777 -64.58 -28.14 -65.01
C GLY A 777 -64.15 -27.39 -63.73
N THR A 778 -64.28 -28.00 -62.54
CA THR A 778 -63.96 -27.35 -61.25
C THR A 778 -63.37 -28.27 -60.18
N SER A 779 -63.28 -29.58 -60.40
CA SER A 779 -62.64 -30.53 -59.47
C SER A 779 -61.28 -30.94 -60.03
N SER A 780 -60.24 -30.94 -59.18
CA SER A 780 -58.95 -31.54 -59.55
C SER A 780 -59.19 -32.98 -60.00
N PRO A 781 -58.61 -33.43 -61.14
CA PRO A 781 -58.90 -34.76 -61.67
C PRO A 781 -58.61 -35.83 -60.61
N GLU A 782 -59.61 -36.66 -60.30
CA GLU A 782 -59.44 -37.78 -59.37
C GLU A 782 -58.49 -38.80 -60.00
N GLY A 783 -57.40 -39.16 -59.31
CA GLY A 783 -56.55 -40.29 -59.73
C GLY A 783 -55.15 -39.96 -60.26
N THR A 784 -54.55 -38.81 -59.96
CA THR A 784 -53.29 -38.37 -60.59
C THR A 784 -52.07 -39.26 -60.34
N GLU A 785 -51.80 -40.25 -61.21
CA GLU A 785 -50.46 -40.86 -61.33
C GLU A 785 -49.45 -39.91 -62.01
N ASN A 786 -49.78 -38.63 -62.24
CA ASN A 786 -49.02 -37.73 -63.12
C ASN A 786 -48.76 -36.32 -62.53
N GLU A 787 -49.01 -36.09 -61.24
CA GLU A 787 -48.74 -34.89 -60.39
C GLU A 787 -48.97 -33.46 -60.96
N GLY A 788 -49.46 -33.31 -62.18
CA GLY A 788 -49.42 -32.05 -62.92
C GLY A 788 -47.99 -31.56 -63.16
N THR A 789 -47.82 -30.55 -64.01
CA THR A 789 -46.50 -29.92 -64.17
C THR A 789 -46.27 -28.73 -63.22
N ASN A 790 -47.33 -28.30 -62.50
CA ASN A 790 -47.39 -27.04 -61.76
C ASN A 790 -47.05 -25.78 -62.57
N ALA A 791 -47.03 -25.86 -63.91
CA ALA A 791 -46.83 -24.70 -64.76
C ALA A 791 -48.00 -23.70 -64.62
N ILE A 792 -47.68 -22.41 -64.61
CA ILE A 792 -48.65 -21.30 -64.56
C ILE A 792 -48.43 -20.36 -65.74
N GLY A 793 -49.51 -19.71 -66.19
CA GLY A 793 -49.48 -18.77 -67.32
C GLY A 793 -50.52 -19.08 -68.39
N ASP A 794 -50.58 -18.20 -69.40
CA ASP A 794 -51.59 -18.21 -70.46
C ASP A 794 -51.40 -19.36 -71.48
N LEU A 795 -50.20 -19.91 -71.61
CA LEU A 795 -49.95 -21.20 -72.27
C LEU A 795 -49.16 -22.07 -71.31
N ARG A 796 -49.67 -23.25 -71.02
CA ARG A 796 -49.03 -24.19 -70.11
C ARG A 796 -49.39 -25.63 -70.43
N MET A 797 -48.52 -26.54 -70.02
CA MET A 797 -48.80 -27.97 -70.02
C MET A 797 -49.37 -28.32 -68.66
N ASP A 798 -50.64 -28.71 -68.56
CA ASP A 798 -51.25 -29.05 -67.28
C ASP A 798 -50.80 -30.43 -66.80
N TYR A 799 -50.70 -31.41 -67.71
CA TYR A 799 -50.34 -32.79 -67.40
C TYR A 799 -49.39 -33.41 -68.44
N ALA A 800 -48.48 -34.26 -67.96
CA ALA A 800 -47.69 -35.20 -68.75
C ALA A 800 -47.42 -36.48 -67.93
N PRO A 801 -47.12 -37.63 -68.57
CA PRO A 801 -46.83 -38.87 -67.84
C PRO A 801 -45.62 -38.73 -66.91
N SER A 802 -45.76 -39.19 -65.66
CA SER A 802 -44.69 -39.22 -64.65
C SER A 802 -43.64 -40.31 -64.93
N GLY A 803 -44.01 -41.39 -65.61
CA GLY A 803 -43.10 -42.50 -65.92
C GLY A 803 -43.65 -43.51 -66.93
N ILE A 804 -42.75 -44.34 -67.47
CA ILE A 804 -43.07 -45.47 -68.35
C ILE A 804 -42.27 -46.68 -67.87
N THR A 805 -42.95 -47.72 -67.39
CA THR A 805 -42.33 -48.91 -66.79
C THR A 805 -42.45 -50.11 -67.71
N PHE A 806 -41.38 -50.89 -67.85
CA PHE A 806 -41.36 -52.14 -68.65
C PHE A 806 -41.32 -53.41 -67.77
N GLY A 807 -41.40 -53.24 -66.44
CA GLY A 807 -41.37 -54.32 -65.47
C GLY A 807 -40.03 -55.05 -65.41
N ILE A 808 -40.04 -56.27 -64.84
CA ILE A 808 -38.87 -57.14 -64.79
C ILE A 808 -38.79 -57.90 -66.11
N VAL A 809 -37.77 -57.62 -66.90
CA VAL A 809 -37.52 -58.27 -68.20
C VAL A 809 -36.44 -59.35 -68.08
N PRO A 810 -36.59 -60.51 -68.73
CA PRO A 810 -35.56 -61.54 -68.73
C PRO A 810 -34.33 -61.10 -69.54
N PHE A 811 -33.14 -61.41 -69.02
CA PHE A 811 -31.88 -61.20 -69.74
C PHE A 811 -31.85 -62.02 -71.04
N SER A 812 -31.43 -61.39 -72.13
CA SER A 812 -31.36 -62.00 -73.47
C SER A 812 -30.04 -61.70 -74.15
N TYR A 813 -29.47 -62.71 -74.83
CA TYR A 813 -28.27 -62.56 -75.66
C TYR A 813 -28.57 -62.04 -77.07
N THR A 814 -29.85 -61.89 -77.44
CA THR A 814 -30.32 -61.34 -78.72
C THR A 814 -31.16 -60.09 -78.48
N ASP A 815 -31.24 -59.21 -79.49
CA ASP A 815 -32.10 -58.03 -79.42
C ASP A 815 -33.54 -58.44 -79.10
N THR A 816 -34.12 -57.81 -78.09
CA THR A 816 -35.46 -58.17 -77.58
C THR A 816 -36.29 -56.91 -77.36
N THR A 817 -37.55 -56.94 -77.78
CA THR A 817 -38.49 -55.83 -77.63
C THR A 817 -39.51 -56.15 -76.54
N TYR A 818 -39.72 -55.21 -75.62
CA TYR A 818 -40.62 -55.33 -74.47
C TYR A 818 -41.73 -54.28 -74.56
N ALA A 819 -42.95 -54.66 -74.20
CA ALA A 819 -44.08 -53.74 -74.07
C ALA A 819 -44.12 -53.14 -72.66
N ALA A 820 -44.51 -51.89 -72.53
CA ALA A 820 -44.67 -51.24 -71.24
C ALA A 820 -45.86 -51.84 -70.46
N THR A 821 -45.75 -51.82 -69.14
CA THR A 821 -46.84 -52.19 -68.24
C THR A 821 -47.84 -51.05 -68.12
N LYS A 822 -49.10 -51.38 -67.81
CA LYS A 822 -50.10 -50.36 -67.49
C LYS A 822 -49.71 -49.65 -66.19
N PRO A 823 -49.67 -48.31 -66.18
CA PRO A 823 -49.38 -47.53 -64.98
C PRO A 823 -50.60 -47.61 -64.03
N LEU A 824 -50.40 -47.43 -62.72
CA LEU A 824 -51.42 -47.54 -61.67
C LEU A 824 -51.86 -46.15 -61.16
N ASN A 825 -53.14 -45.80 -61.27
CA ASN A 825 -53.65 -44.54 -60.71
C ASN A 825 -53.38 -44.40 -59.19
N THR A 826 -53.62 -43.24 -58.59
CA THR A 826 -53.38 -43.00 -57.14
C THR A 826 -54.09 -43.99 -56.20
N ASN A 827 -55.11 -44.70 -56.69
CA ASN A 827 -55.87 -45.72 -55.98
C ASN A 827 -55.35 -47.15 -56.25
N GLY A 828 -54.22 -47.31 -56.95
CA GLY A 828 -53.58 -48.59 -57.27
C GLY A 828 -54.24 -49.38 -58.40
N THR A 829 -55.08 -48.76 -59.23
CA THR A 829 -55.80 -49.42 -60.34
C THR A 829 -55.10 -49.20 -61.68
N ALA A 830 -54.91 -50.27 -62.45
CA ALA A 830 -54.26 -50.20 -63.77
C ALA A 830 -55.02 -49.32 -64.77
N MET A 831 -54.36 -48.30 -65.30
CA MET A 831 -54.92 -47.36 -66.26
C MET A 831 -55.01 -47.97 -67.66
N SER A 832 -56.10 -47.67 -68.37
CA SER A 832 -56.30 -48.08 -69.76
C SER A 832 -55.66 -47.13 -70.77
N LYS A 833 -55.33 -45.89 -70.36
CA LYS A 833 -54.75 -44.82 -71.20
C LYS A 833 -53.73 -44.00 -70.42
N GLN A 834 -52.80 -43.37 -71.15
CA GLN A 834 -51.94 -42.27 -70.68
C GLN A 834 -52.19 -41.04 -71.56
N TRP A 835 -51.98 -39.82 -71.03
CA TRP A 835 -52.17 -38.60 -71.80
C TRP A 835 -51.27 -37.42 -71.41
N ILE A 836 -51.23 -36.41 -72.28
CA ILE A 836 -50.66 -35.07 -72.06
C ILE A 836 -51.77 -34.03 -72.27
N GLN A 837 -51.90 -33.04 -71.38
CA GLN A 837 -52.89 -31.96 -71.48
C GLN A 837 -52.24 -30.57 -71.53
N ILE A 838 -52.70 -29.71 -72.42
CA ILE A 838 -52.23 -28.33 -72.65
C ILE A 838 -53.39 -27.36 -72.48
N SER A 839 -53.16 -26.27 -71.73
CA SER A 839 -54.05 -25.12 -71.64
C SER A 839 -53.49 -23.91 -72.40
N ASP A 840 -54.30 -23.28 -73.27
CA ASP A 840 -53.92 -22.09 -74.03
C ASP A 840 -55.03 -21.03 -74.06
N ASP A 841 -54.88 -20.00 -73.24
CA ASP A 841 -55.74 -18.82 -73.14
C ASP A 841 -55.11 -17.56 -73.73
N ARG A 842 -53.98 -17.70 -74.43
CA ARG A 842 -53.35 -16.56 -75.09
C ARG A 842 -54.30 -15.95 -76.11
N THR A 843 -54.28 -14.62 -76.16
CA THR A 843 -55.02 -13.85 -77.17
C THR A 843 -54.37 -13.99 -78.56
N ALA A 844 -53.04 -14.15 -78.63
CA ALA A 844 -52.29 -14.40 -79.86
C ALA A 844 -52.68 -15.74 -80.54
N LEU A 845 -52.53 -15.83 -81.86
CA LEU A 845 -52.89 -17.02 -82.68
C LEU A 845 -51.73 -18.00 -82.91
N ASN A 846 -50.60 -17.82 -82.22
CA ASN A 846 -49.40 -18.63 -82.46
C ASN A 846 -49.66 -20.10 -82.06
N GLY A 847 -49.31 -21.03 -82.97
CA GLY A 847 -49.32 -22.47 -82.68
C GLY A 847 -48.38 -22.88 -81.54
N TRP A 848 -48.47 -24.14 -81.13
CA TRP A 848 -47.61 -24.70 -80.09
C TRP A 848 -47.32 -26.18 -80.37
N THR A 849 -46.16 -26.65 -79.93
CA THR A 849 -45.72 -28.04 -80.11
C THR A 849 -45.20 -28.63 -78.81
N VAL A 850 -45.49 -29.91 -78.62
CA VAL A 850 -44.97 -30.74 -77.54
C VAL A 850 -43.91 -31.69 -78.11
N LYS A 851 -42.70 -31.60 -77.56
CA LYS A 851 -41.58 -32.48 -77.87
C LYS A 851 -41.27 -33.36 -76.69
N VAL A 852 -40.77 -34.56 -76.98
CA VAL A 852 -40.18 -35.48 -76.00
C VAL A 852 -38.74 -35.75 -76.39
N SER A 853 -37.87 -35.76 -75.40
CA SER A 853 -36.46 -36.09 -75.60
C SER A 853 -35.97 -37.08 -74.55
N GLN A 854 -35.12 -38.00 -74.98
CA GLN A 854 -34.37 -38.89 -74.11
C GLN A 854 -32.91 -38.45 -74.14
N THR A 855 -32.49 -37.70 -73.13
CA THR A 855 -31.15 -37.10 -73.10
C THR A 855 -30.05 -38.11 -72.76
N GLU A 856 -30.36 -39.10 -71.91
CA GLU A 856 -29.39 -40.07 -71.40
C GLU A 856 -29.75 -41.51 -71.77
N ALA A 857 -28.77 -42.40 -71.62
CA ALA A 857 -29.01 -43.84 -71.76
C ALA A 857 -29.70 -44.41 -70.53
N PHE A 858 -30.39 -45.54 -70.69
CA PHE A 858 -30.83 -46.35 -69.56
C PHE A 858 -29.63 -46.73 -68.71
N THR A 859 -29.63 -46.27 -67.46
CA THR A 859 -28.52 -46.40 -66.51
C THR A 859 -29.00 -47.09 -65.25
N ASP A 860 -28.25 -48.06 -64.73
CA ASP A 860 -28.55 -48.67 -63.43
C ASP A 860 -27.92 -47.89 -62.27
N SER A 861 -28.21 -48.31 -61.04
CA SER A 861 -27.69 -47.69 -59.82
C SER A 861 -26.16 -47.76 -59.69
N GLU A 862 -25.49 -48.65 -60.43
CA GLU A 862 -24.02 -48.75 -60.48
C GLU A 862 -23.40 -47.88 -61.58
N GLY A 863 -24.24 -47.20 -62.38
CA GLY A 863 -23.81 -46.32 -63.46
C GLY A 863 -23.58 -47.02 -64.79
N ASP A 864 -23.96 -48.30 -64.93
CA ASP A 864 -23.82 -49.03 -66.18
C ASP A 864 -24.92 -48.61 -67.16
N LYS A 865 -24.50 -48.24 -68.36
CA LYS A 865 -25.38 -47.76 -69.43
C LYS A 865 -25.71 -48.85 -70.44
N ILE A 866 -26.98 -49.04 -70.74
CA ILE A 866 -27.41 -49.85 -71.89
C ILE A 866 -27.43 -48.95 -73.12
N LEU A 867 -26.36 -49.01 -73.92
CA LEU A 867 -26.26 -48.25 -75.16
C LEU A 867 -26.99 -48.96 -76.31
N GLY A 868 -27.66 -48.18 -77.16
CA GLY A 868 -28.38 -48.67 -78.34
C GLY A 868 -29.84 -49.07 -78.08
N THR A 869 -30.37 -48.82 -76.88
CA THR A 869 -31.81 -48.97 -76.61
C THR A 869 -32.62 -48.04 -77.48
N THR A 870 -33.76 -48.51 -77.95
CA THR A 870 -34.71 -47.69 -78.70
C THR A 870 -36.09 -47.74 -78.06
N LEU A 871 -36.56 -46.61 -77.56
CA LEU A 871 -37.90 -46.42 -77.00
C LEU A 871 -38.85 -45.96 -78.11
N LYS A 872 -40.01 -46.60 -78.20
CA LYS A 872 -41.03 -46.27 -79.19
C LYS A 872 -42.35 -45.96 -78.50
N ILE A 873 -42.83 -44.73 -78.65
CA ILE A 873 -44.14 -44.27 -78.16
C ILE A 873 -45.11 -44.27 -79.36
N PRO A 874 -46.26 -44.93 -79.26
CA PRO A 874 -47.18 -45.09 -80.39
C PRO A 874 -47.81 -43.75 -80.77
N LYS A 875 -48.32 -43.67 -82.00
CA LYS A 875 -49.19 -42.56 -82.39
C LYS A 875 -50.50 -42.62 -81.60
N GLY A 876 -50.72 -41.61 -80.75
CA GLY A 876 -51.95 -41.42 -79.96
C GLY A 876 -53.09 -40.73 -80.71
N ILE A 877 -54.18 -40.48 -79.97
CA ILE A 877 -55.39 -39.76 -80.39
C ILE A 877 -55.39 -38.38 -79.74
N ILE A 878 -55.78 -37.34 -80.48
CA ILE A 878 -55.87 -35.96 -79.97
C ILE A 878 -57.33 -35.58 -79.82
N ASN A 879 -57.68 -35.05 -78.64
CA ASN A 879 -58.97 -34.45 -78.31
C ASN A 879 -58.76 -32.95 -78.03
N ASN A 880 -59.63 -32.09 -78.55
CA ASN A 880 -59.48 -30.64 -78.44
C ASN A 880 -60.82 -29.98 -78.12
N SER A 881 -60.80 -28.88 -77.37
CA SER A 881 -62.01 -28.12 -77.06
C SER A 881 -61.77 -26.62 -77.09
N LEU A 882 -62.61 -25.90 -77.84
CA LEU A 882 -62.66 -24.43 -77.84
C LEU A 882 -63.52 -23.84 -76.71
N ALA A 883 -64.33 -24.67 -76.06
CA ALA A 883 -65.28 -24.26 -75.01
C ALA A 883 -64.80 -24.63 -73.58
N GLY A 884 -63.64 -25.27 -73.46
CA GLY A 884 -63.12 -25.77 -72.18
C GLY A 884 -63.67 -27.14 -71.75
N THR A 885 -64.42 -27.84 -72.61
CA THR A 885 -65.00 -29.18 -72.37
C THR A 885 -64.55 -30.18 -73.45
N ILE A 886 -63.84 -31.25 -73.08
CA ILE A 886 -63.22 -32.19 -74.02
C ILE A 886 -64.27 -33.04 -74.76
N ASP A 887 -64.19 -33.12 -76.10
CA ASP A 887 -64.86 -34.11 -76.94
C ASP A 887 -63.95 -35.34 -77.12
N THR A 888 -64.39 -36.52 -76.67
CA THR A 888 -63.59 -37.76 -76.65
C THR A 888 -63.78 -38.65 -77.87
N GLU A 889 -64.69 -38.31 -78.80
CA GLU A 889 -65.01 -39.14 -79.97
C GLU A 889 -64.54 -38.53 -81.32
N ALA A 890 -64.10 -37.27 -81.33
CA ALA A 890 -63.68 -36.57 -82.55
C ALA A 890 -62.14 -36.55 -82.73
N THR A 891 -61.62 -37.27 -83.73
CA THR A 891 -60.26 -37.03 -84.22
C THR A 891 -60.20 -35.73 -85.04
N ASP A 892 -59.51 -34.71 -84.54
CA ASP A 892 -59.29 -33.46 -85.27
C ASP A 892 -58.19 -33.62 -86.34
N ALA A 893 -58.57 -33.54 -87.61
CA ALA A 893 -57.65 -33.64 -88.75
C ALA A 893 -56.65 -32.47 -88.87
N LYS A 894 -56.81 -31.40 -88.08
CA LYS A 894 -55.97 -30.18 -88.12
C LYS A 894 -54.78 -30.22 -87.15
N MET A 895 -54.78 -31.13 -86.17
CA MET A 895 -53.63 -31.34 -85.28
C MET A 895 -52.75 -32.49 -85.77
N THR A 896 -51.44 -32.37 -85.61
CA THR A 896 -50.50 -33.42 -86.03
C THR A 896 -50.15 -34.32 -84.85
N ALA A 897 -50.39 -35.62 -84.98
CA ALA A 897 -49.91 -36.66 -84.08
C ALA A 897 -48.87 -37.53 -84.79
N GLN A 898 -47.73 -37.79 -84.16
CA GLN A 898 -46.68 -38.67 -84.70
C GLN A 898 -46.41 -39.85 -83.78
N GLU A 899 -45.99 -40.96 -84.39
CA GLU A 899 -45.32 -42.04 -83.66
C GLU A 899 -43.89 -41.58 -83.38
N VAL A 900 -43.41 -41.82 -82.17
CA VAL A 900 -42.12 -41.35 -81.71
C VAL A 900 -41.18 -42.52 -81.49
N GLN A 901 -39.97 -42.42 -82.03
CA GLN A 901 -38.88 -43.37 -81.82
C GLN A 901 -37.66 -42.61 -81.29
N LEU A 902 -37.22 -42.94 -80.09
CA LEU A 902 -36.13 -42.29 -79.36
C LEU A 902 -35.00 -43.28 -79.11
N GLY A 903 -33.78 -42.80 -79.30
CA GLY A 903 -32.59 -43.38 -78.70
C GLY A 903 -31.89 -42.31 -77.85
N VAL A 904 -30.75 -42.67 -77.27
CA VAL A 904 -29.94 -41.76 -76.45
C VAL A 904 -29.59 -40.48 -77.20
N GLY A 905 -29.91 -39.31 -76.63
CA GLY A 905 -29.72 -37.98 -77.22
C GLY A 905 -30.76 -37.59 -78.27
N GLY A 906 -31.80 -38.40 -78.48
CA GLY A 906 -32.86 -38.16 -79.46
C GLY A 906 -33.97 -37.24 -78.93
N THR A 907 -34.47 -36.37 -79.81
CA THR A 907 -35.65 -35.53 -79.56
C THR A 907 -36.63 -35.69 -80.71
N ALA A 908 -37.92 -35.84 -80.41
CA ALA A 908 -38.98 -35.97 -81.39
C ALA A 908 -40.19 -35.12 -81.02
N THR A 909 -40.90 -34.61 -82.04
CA THR A 909 -42.18 -33.92 -81.85
C THR A 909 -43.29 -34.97 -81.73
N MET A 910 -44.04 -34.92 -80.65
CA MET A 910 -45.16 -35.84 -80.38
C MET A 910 -46.44 -35.34 -81.05
N PHE A 911 -46.84 -34.13 -80.66
CA PHE A 911 -48.04 -33.48 -81.16
C PHE A 911 -47.98 -31.97 -81.01
N GLY A 912 -48.90 -31.29 -81.67
CA GLY A 912 -49.03 -29.85 -81.56
C GLY A 912 -50.16 -29.30 -82.40
N ALA A 913 -50.46 -28.03 -82.15
CA ALA A 913 -51.32 -27.20 -82.95
C ALA A 913 -50.48 -26.40 -83.95
N LYS A 914 -50.78 -26.53 -85.24
CA LYS A 914 -50.20 -25.65 -86.26
C LYS A 914 -50.94 -24.31 -86.25
N ASP A 915 -50.24 -23.26 -86.64
CA ASP A 915 -50.88 -22.00 -87.03
C ASP A 915 -51.64 -22.22 -88.35
N VAL A 916 -52.98 -22.16 -88.30
CA VAL A 916 -53.87 -22.32 -89.45
C VAL A 916 -54.98 -21.27 -89.44
N GLY A 917 -54.61 -19.99 -89.27
CA GLY A 917 -55.53 -18.87 -89.49
C GLY A 917 -56.76 -18.84 -88.57
N GLU A 918 -57.91 -18.34 -89.06
CA GLU A 918 -59.12 -18.06 -88.24
C GLU A 918 -59.72 -19.27 -87.50
N ASP A 919 -59.29 -20.49 -87.82
CA ASP A 919 -59.69 -21.72 -87.11
C ASP A 919 -58.72 -22.04 -85.97
N SER A 920 -59.10 -21.70 -84.75
CA SER A 920 -58.31 -21.74 -83.51
C SER A 920 -58.05 -23.15 -82.93
N SER A 921 -57.69 -24.12 -83.76
CA SER A 921 -57.35 -25.47 -83.30
C SER A 921 -56.20 -25.43 -82.28
N GLY A 922 -56.50 -25.69 -81.02
CA GLY A 922 -55.50 -25.78 -79.93
C GLY A 922 -55.66 -24.72 -78.84
N LYS A 923 -56.69 -23.88 -78.90
CA LYS A 923 -57.07 -22.94 -77.83
C LYS A 923 -57.90 -23.62 -76.74
N LYS A 924 -57.87 -23.04 -75.54
CA LYS A 924 -58.45 -23.55 -74.29
C LYS A 924 -57.80 -24.83 -73.81
N ILE A 925 -58.25 -26.02 -74.23
CA ILE A 925 -57.75 -27.30 -73.69
C ILE A 925 -57.52 -28.31 -74.82
N SER A 926 -56.32 -28.88 -74.88
CA SER A 926 -55.94 -29.94 -75.82
C SER A 926 -55.34 -31.15 -75.08
N THR A 927 -55.77 -32.36 -75.42
CA THR A 927 -55.32 -33.61 -74.77
C THR A 927 -54.86 -34.64 -75.81
N TYR A 928 -53.67 -35.22 -75.62
CA TYR A 928 -53.12 -36.31 -76.44
C TYR A 928 -53.07 -37.61 -75.65
N GLN A 929 -53.78 -38.66 -76.09
CA GLN A 929 -53.99 -39.92 -75.36
C GLN A 929 -53.49 -41.17 -76.12
N TRP A 930 -52.94 -42.17 -75.43
CA TRP A 930 -52.54 -43.47 -76.01
C TRP A 930 -52.72 -44.65 -75.03
N ASP A 931 -52.76 -45.88 -75.54
CA ASP A 931 -52.70 -47.11 -74.72
C ASP A 931 -51.25 -47.35 -74.25
N PRO A 932 -50.98 -47.40 -72.93
CA PRO A 932 -49.62 -47.56 -72.39
C PRO A 932 -48.92 -48.82 -72.88
N THR A 933 -49.66 -49.91 -73.11
CA THR A 933 -49.07 -51.20 -73.51
C THR A 933 -48.53 -51.22 -74.93
N ASN A 934 -48.86 -50.22 -75.74
CA ASN A 934 -48.32 -50.04 -77.08
C ASN A 934 -46.97 -49.30 -77.08
N VAL A 935 -46.51 -48.77 -75.95
CA VAL A 935 -45.16 -48.25 -75.81
C VAL A 935 -44.20 -49.43 -75.73
N THR A 936 -43.13 -49.42 -76.54
CA THR A 936 -42.18 -50.54 -76.61
C THR A 936 -40.74 -50.08 -76.42
N LEU A 937 -39.93 -50.90 -75.75
CA LEU A 937 -38.51 -50.71 -75.56
C LEU A 937 -37.75 -51.86 -76.20
N THR A 938 -36.89 -51.56 -77.17
CA THR A 938 -35.97 -52.54 -77.76
C THR A 938 -34.61 -52.46 -77.08
N VAL A 939 -34.17 -53.56 -76.48
CA VAL A 939 -32.90 -53.70 -75.77
C VAL A 939 -31.95 -54.58 -76.60
N PRO A 940 -30.73 -54.11 -76.92
CA PRO A 940 -29.76 -54.91 -77.68
C PRO A 940 -29.26 -56.13 -76.90
N GLY A 941 -29.03 -57.24 -77.60
CA GLY A 941 -28.61 -58.51 -77.02
C GLY A 941 -27.30 -58.42 -76.22
N GLY A 942 -27.31 -58.98 -75.01
CA GLY A 942 -26.13 -59.04 -74.13
C GLY A 942 -25.67 -57.70 -73.56
N LYS A 943 -26.47 -56.63 -73.65
CA LYS A 943 -26.11 -55.30 -73.13
C LYS A 943 -26.67 -54.96 -71.74
N ALA A 944 -27.79 -55.56 -71.34
CA ALA A 944 -28.34 -55.39 -69.99
C ALA A 944 -27.71 -56.38 -69.01
N LYS A 945 -27.45 -56.02 -67.75
CA LYS A 945 -27.04 -56.97 -66.70
C LYS A 945 -28.25 -57.67 -66.07
N THR A 946 -28.05 -58.92 -65.62
CA THR A 946 -29.08 -59.65 -64.85
C THR A 946 -29.27 -59.01 -63.48
N ASN A 947 -30.52 -58.89 -63.03
CA ASN A 947 -30.91 -58.35 -61.71
C ASN A 947 -30.54 -56.86 -61.47
N SER A 948 -30.25 -56.09 -62.51
CA SER A 948 -30.13 -54.63 -62.44
C SER A 948 -31.44 -53.95 -62.85
N ALA A 949 -31.81 -52.88 -62.14
CA ALA A 949 -32.87 -51.96 -62.55
C ALA A 949 -32.25 -50.80 -63.34
N TYR A 950 -32.79 -50.49 -64.51
CA TYR A 950 -32.29 -49.43 -65.38
C TYR A 950 -33.34 -48.34 -65.57
N GLU A 951 -32.92 -47.08 -65.49
CA GLU A 951 -33.79 -45.92 -65.61
C GLU A 951 -33.21 -44.88 -66.58
N THR A 952 -34.08 -44.08 -67.19
CA THR A 952 -33.71 -42.93 -68.03
C THR A 952 -34.73 -41.82 -67.83
N GLU A 953 -34.31 -40.58 -68.00
CA GLU A 953 -35.19 -39.43 -67.94
C GLU A 953 -35.76 -39.09 -69.32
N LEU A 954 -37.05 -38.74 -69.37
CA LEU A 954 -37.71 -38.18 -70.55
C LEU A 954 -38.11 -36.75 -70.26
N ASN A 955 -37.66 -35.83 -71.12
CA ASN A 955 -37.99 -34.41 -71.01
C ASN A 955 -39.12 -34.06 -71.98
N TRP A 956 -40.27 -33.66 -71.42
CA TRP A 956 -41.38 -33.10 -72.16
C TRP A 956 -41.22 -31.58 -72.26
N THR A 957 -41.32 -31.01 -73.45
CA THR A 957 -41.17 -29.56 -73.65
C THR A 957 -42.33 -29.02 -74.46
N LEU A 958 -43.04 -28.04 -73.90
CA LEU A 958 -44.03 -27.23 -74.61
C LEU A 958 -43.34 -25.99 -75.17
N THR A 959 -43.38 -25.80 -76.47
CA THR A 959 -42.84 -24.63 -77.14
C THR A 959 -43.90 -23.90 -77.94
N THR A 960 -43.90 -22.57 -77.85
CA THR A 960 -44.64 -21.72 -78.79
C THR A 960 -43.97 -21.78 -80.16
N GLU A 961 -44.74 -21.98 -81.21
CA GLU A 961 -44.23 -21.75 -82.55
C GLU A 961 -44.01 -20.25 -82.77
N PRO A 962 -42.95 -19.84 -83.51
CA PRO A 962 -42.77 -18.45 -83.89
C PRO A 962 -43.97 -17.97 -84.73
N VAL A 963 -44.34 -16.69 -84.58
CA VAL A 963 -45.35 -16.04 -85.43
C VAL A 963 -44.93 -16.23 -86.89
N GLN A 964 -45.78 -16.87 -87.72
CA GLN A 964 -45.52 -16.93 -89.17
C GLN A 964 -45.81 -15.60 -89.86
#